data_AF-A0A5J4Y1A3-F1
#
_entry.id   AF-A0A5J4Y1A3-F1
#
_cell.length_a   1.000
_cell.length_b   1.000
_cell.length_c   1.000
_cell.angle_alpha   90.00
_cell.angle_beta   90.00
_cell.angle_gamma   90.00
#
_symmetry.space_group_name_H-M   'P 1'
#
loop_
_entity.id
_entity.type
_entity.pdbx_description
1 polymer ?
#
loop_
_entity_poly.entity_id
_entity_poly.type
_entity_poly.pdbx_seq_one_letter_code
_entity_poly.pdbx_strand_id
1 'polypeptide(L)'
;MGVRGLGIRGMLAILLLISLGTSAAAGPLMAVDLGSEFIKVAVVPPGKLPEIVTNEMTKRRTSAQVAVVDGNRLLGEEAAALSIRYPSKVFSRLRDLLGKSPADSSIEDLQQSHLLPYSIEADSQRGTIAVSADDGSVLSSEQLVGSILHYAKGITEAFAGAGEIRDCVITVPSFFGQSQRQAIIDSARLAGLTVMSLINNHAAAALQHGYTRTFGNKSENVIFYDIGASSVEAALVKYSSFEVKEGGKMNTHSQFEVKDVAWDASLGVQDLDMLLVNHFADQFETKHVGSNTRSNPRAVAKLKRQARRTKEILSANTEAPFIVEELLDGRDFRSGIKRQDFEDLAGNFFERAAKPLQHLLQRNGLSAGDVHAVELLGGGSRIPKLQAELGRVLHGRVLDKHLDADEAIVRGAAWYAANLSTTFRLNKKFGMSDGAPYPIVFKLDESTQVKQGEEEAAFKEKAVLPFMKRLPIKRVVHLPNITADPIKFSLQHNTSQGSPLPPGVTSPEMAHFVVTGVDSTLSKYNTTGKRHFCDHNLSFLSGQTAGMDSSKMGVHLSADSSGILRVDKAESVIEVWEEYEVDVPVETLQENVTVEAKQTLEGGSETDAEGEDVDTATADANDPPTNDTAAKPAVTTRKEMRSRKKTFRVPLTVGGPGFAQPPMSAEQLKTGRQQMQQLQQAEVSRAQAAQAKNELEAYIISTQGWLQIVRE
;
A
#
# COMPACT_ATOMS: atom_id res chain seq x y z
N MET A 1 11.84 60.22 -32.63
CA MET A 1 10.78 59.22 -32.33
C MET A 1 11.48 58.03 -31.70
N GLY A 2 11.53 57.78 -30.40
CA GLY A 2 10.55 58.00 -29.34
C GLY A 2 10.49 56.69 -28.53
N VAL A 3 11.63 56.25 -27.98
CA VAL A 3 11.71 55.10 -27.08
C VAL A 3 11.02 55.51 -25.78
N ARG A 4 9.77 55.09 -25.59
CA ARG A 4 9.04 55.28 -24.33
C ARG A 4 9.11 53.99 -23.52
N GLY A 5 9.77 54.11 -22.37
CA GLY A 5 10.03 53.03 -21.44
C GLY A 5 8.76 52.36 -20.93
N LEU A 6 8.92 51.07 -20.66
CA LEU A 6 8.01 50.31 -19.82
C LEU A 6 8.04 50.98 -18.44
N GLY A 7 7.05 51.84 -18.17
CA GLY A 7 6.99 52.61 -16.93
C GLY A 7 6.97 51.70 -15.72
N ILE A 8 7.41 52.23 -14.57
CA ILE A 8 7.43 51.55 -13.26
C ILE A 8 6.09 50.83 -12.96
N ARG A 9 4.97 51.34 -13.48
CA ARG A 9 3.64 50.71 -13.40
C ARG A 9 3.49 49.40 -14.19
N GLY A 10 4.13 49.27 -15.36
CA GLY A 10 4.15 48.02 -16.14
C GLY A 10 5.03 46.96 -15.49
N MET A 11 6.15 47.38 -14.89
CA MET A 11 7.02 46.48 -14.11
C MET A 11 6.36 46.06 -12.79
N LEU A 12 5.65 46.96 -12.11
CA LEU A 12 4.84 46.63 -10.92
C LEU A 12 3.67 45.70 -11.26
N ALA A 13 3.01 45.87 -12.41
CA ALA A 13 1.92 45.00 -12.84
C ALA A 13 2.43 43.60 -13.20
N ILE A 14 3.60 43.47 -13.82
CA ILE A 14 4.26 42.18 -14.08
C ILE A 14 4.73 41.55 -12.76
N LEU A 15 5.30 42.31 -11.83
CA LEU A 15 5.64 41.83 -10.48
C LEU A 15 4.39 41.44 -9.67
N LEU A 16 3.28 42.16 -9.80
CA LEU A 16 1.99 41.80 -9.19
C LEU A 16 1.45 40.52 -9.82
N LEU A 17 1.50 40.36 -11.14
CA LEU A 17 1.07 39.16 -11.87
C LEU A 17 1.96 37.95 -11.59
N ILE A 18 3.27 38.15 -11.36
CA ILE A 18 4.20 37.11 -10.91
C ILE A 18 3.97 36.78 -9.43
N SER A 19 3.57 37.75 -8.59
CA SER A 19 3.17 37.52 -7.19
C SER A 19 1.75 36.95 -7.04
N LEU A 20 0.92 37.08 -8.08
CA LEU A 20 -0.40 36.45 -8.27
C LEU A 20 -0.27 35.10 -9.00
N GLY A 21 0.96 34.66 -9.30
CA GLY A 21 1.27 33.25 -9.35
C GLY A 21 0.99 32.69 -7.96
N THR A 22 -0.29 32.39 -7.71
CA THR A 22 -0.73 31.64 -6.55
C THR A 22 0.18 30.42 -6.52
N SER A 23 1.14 30.39 -5.59
CA SER A 23 1.48 29.12 -4.97
C SER A 23 0.12 28.56 -4.59
N ALA A 24 -0.35 27.54 -5.32
CA ALA A 24 -1.59 26.89 -4.99
C ALA A 24 -1.40 26.46 -3.54
N ALA A 25 -1.98 27.21 -2.60
CA ALA A 25 -1.84 26.93 -1.19
C ALA A 25 -2.33 25.49 -1.05
N ALA A 26 -1.45 24.57 -0.65
CA ALA A 26 -1.83 23.17 -0.64
C ALA A 26 -3.06 23.03 0.24
N GLY A 27 -4.07 22.37 -0.31
CA GLY A 27 -5.28 22.05 0.43
C GLY A 27 -4.96 21.21 1.66
N PRO A 28 -5.90 21.13 2.62
CA PRO A 28 -5.77 20.21 3.73
C PRO A 28 -5.62 18.77 3.21
N LEU A 29 -4.85 17.95 3.92
CA LEU A 29 -4.77 16.52 3.63
C LEU A 29 -5.79 15.76 4.47
N MET A 30 -6.28 14.63 3.95
CA MET A 30 -7.17 13.75 4.67
C MET A 30 -6.50 12.40 4.94
N ALA A 31 -6.69 11.85 6.13
CA ALA A 31 -6.37 10.47 6.44
C ALA A 31 -7.63 9.72 6.82
N VAL A 32 -7.79 8.50 6.28
CA VAL A 32 -8.98 7.68 6.51
C VAL A 32 -8.57 6.34 7.10
N ASP A 33 -9.09 6.02 8.28
CA ASP A 33 -9.14 4.64 8.77
C ASP A 33 -10.34 3.92 8.15
N LEU A 34 -10.08 3.05 7.17
CA LEU A 34 -11.12 2.30 6.46
C LEU A 34 -11.40 0.97 7.18
N GLY A 35 -12.15 1.04 8.28
CA GLY A 35 -12.65 -0.14 9.00
C GLY A 35 -13.78 -0.85 8.27
N SER A 36 -14.01 -2.14 8.58
CA SER A 36 -15.14 -2.91 8.00
C SER A 36 -16.50 -2.43 8.50
N GLU A 37 -16.59 -1.99 9.76
CA GLU A 37 -17.83 -1.49 10.37
C GLU A 37 -17.87 0.04 10.46
N PHE A 38 -16.72 0.68 10.71
CA PHE A 38 -16.64 2.13 10.95
C PHE A 38 -15.45 2.74 10.23
N ILE A 39 -15.71 3.87 9.57
CA ILE A 39 -14.65 4.79 9.14
C ILE A 39 -14.35 5.81 10.24
N LYS A 40 -13.09 6.23 10.32
CA LYS A 40 -12.68 7.44 11.06
C LYS A 40 -11.84 8.28 10.15
N VAL A 41 -11.93 9.58 10.31
CA VAL A 41 -11.27 10.53 9.42
C VAL A 41 -10.49 11.53 10.26
N ALA A 42 -9.28 11.85 9.79
CA ALA A 42 -8.47 12.92 10.32
C ALA A 42 -8.15 13.91 9.20
N VAL A 43 -8.09 15.19 9.55
CA VAL A 43 -7.62 16.24 8.67
C VAL A 43 -6.26 16.71 9.12
N VAL A 44 -5.40 17.05 8.17
CA VAL A 44 -4.14 17.74 8.41
C VAL A 44 -4.23 19.11 7.75
N PRO A 45 -4.66 20.14 8.49
CA PRO A 45 -4.69 21.49 7.97
C PRO A 45 -3.27 22.02 7.74
N PRO A 46 -3.06 22.89 6.73
CA PRO A 46 -1.74 23.47 6.50
C PRO A 46 -1.17 24.15 7.75
N GLY A 47 0.04 23.75 8.14
CA GLY A 47 0.75 24.32 9.29
C GLY A 47 0.19 23.96 10.67
N LYS A 48 -0.81 23.09 10.76
CA LYS A 48 -1.40 22.61 12.04
C LYS A 48 -1.16 21.12 12.25
N LEU A 49 -1.37 20.67 13.48
CA LEU A 49 -1.31 19.25 13.82
C LEU A 49 -2.55 18.51 13.29
N PRO A 50 -2.47 17.19 13.09
CA PRO A 50 -3.63 16.39 12.72
C PRO A 50 -4.77 16.47 13.73
N GLU A 51 -5.99 16.64 13.23
CA GLU A 51 -7.22 16.71 14.01
C GLU A 51 -8.20 15.62 13.55
N ILE A 52 -8.96 15.05 14.49
CA ILE A 52 -9.98 14.04 14.17
C ILE A 52 -11.27 14.75 13.78
N VAL A 53 -11.76 14.39 12.60
CA VAL A 53 -12.99 14.92 12.03
C VAL A 53 -14.19 14.27 12.70
N THR A 54 -15.16 15.07 13.11
CA THR A 54 -16.47 14.61 13.55
C THR A 54 -17.47 14.64 12.40
N ASN A 55 -18.40 13.70 12.38
CA ASN A 55 -19.54 13.75 11.46
C ASN A 55 -20.60 14.76 11.89
N GLU A 56 -21.66 14.90 11.08
CA GLU A 56 -22.81 15.78 11.33
C GLU A 56 -23.55 15.51 12.65
N MET A 57 -23.37 14.32 13.23
CA MET A 57 -23.91 13.93 14.54
C MET A 57 -22.88 14.11 15.67
N THR A 58 -21.78 14.83 15.44
CA THR A 58 -20.65 15.06 16.36
C THR A 58 -19.91 13.78 16.80
N LYS A 59 -20.13 12.65 16.12
CA LYS A 59 -19.43 11.39 16.40
C LYS A 59 -18.07 11.39 15.72
N ARG A 60 -17.10 10.75 16.37
CA ARG A 60 -15.69 10.63 15.91
C ARG A 60 -15.43 9.39 15.05
N ARG A 61 -16.49 8.65 14.74
CA ARG A 61 -16.52 7.49 13.84
C ARG A 61 -17.88 7.46 13.14
N THR A 62 -17.89 7.04 11.89
CA THR A 62 -19.12 6.93 11.08
C THR A 62 -19.29 5.50 10.58
N SER A 63 -20.52 4.98 10.61
CA SER A 63 -20.85 3.66 10.06
C SER A 63 -20.38 3.52 8.60
N ALA A 64 -19.74 2.42 8.24
CA ALA A 64 -19.30 2.11 6.88
C ALA A 64 -20.44 1.42 6.08
N GLN A 65 -21.60 2.06 6.01
CA GLN A 65 -22.80 1.54 5.36
C GLN A 65 -23.35 2.50 4.31
N VAL A 66 -23.87 1.92 3.23
CA VAL A 66 -24.56 2.63 2.14
C VAL A 66 -25.97 2.08 2.06
N ALA A 67 -26.96 2.94 1.92
CA ALA A 67 -28.33 2.51 1.62
C ALA A 67 -28.82 3.13 0.32
N VAL A 68 -29.63 2.39 -0.44
CA VAL A 68 -30.31 2.90 -1.64
C VAL A 68 -31.81 2.70 -1.44
N VAL A 69 -32.53 3.81 -1.26
CA VAL A 69 -33.97 3.80 -0.99
C VAL A 69 -34.67 4.75 -1.95
N ASP A 70 -35.52 4.19 -2.80
CA ASP A 70 -36.37 4.92 -3.74
C ASP A 70 -35.54 5.88 -4.62
N GLY A 71 -34.42 5.38 -5.17
CA GLY A 71 -33.47 6.13 -5.99
C GLY A 71 -32.56 7.10 -5.23
N ASN A 72 -32.67 7.20 -3.90
CA ASN A 72 -31.83 8.05 -3.07
C ASN A 72 -30.76 7.22 -2.37
N ARG A 73 -29.50 7.67 -2.47
CA ARG A 73 -28.40 7.10 -1.70
C ARG A 73 -28.30 7.79 -0.34
N LEU A 74 -28.12 6.99 0.71
CA LEU A 74 -27.91 7.42 2.09
C LEU A 74 -26.60 6.81 2.58
N LEU A 75 -25.86 7.55 3.39
CA LEU A 75 -24.50 7.19 3.78
C LEU A 75 -24.33 7.30 5.29
N GLY A 76 -23.43 6.49 5.85
CA GLY A 76 -23.04 6.65 7.23
C GLY A 76 -24.16 6.34 8.23
N GLU A 77 -24.38 7.26 9.16
CA GLU A 77 -25.39 7.10 10.21
C GLU A 77 -26.82 7.09 9.66
N GLU A 78 -27.08 7.80 8.55
CA GLU A 78 -28.40 7.79 7.91
C GLU A 78 -28.72 6.41 7.31
N ALA A 79 -27.75 5.77 6.66
CA ALA A 79 -27.88 4.39 6.19
C ALA A 79 -28.06 3.41 7.36
N ALA A 80 -27.26 3.58 8.42
CA ALA A 80 -27.32 2.72 9.60
C ALA A 80 -28.70 2.74 10.27
N ALA A 81 -29.33 3.91 10.36
CA ALA A 81 -30.67 4.09 10.94
C ALA A 81 -31.76 3.27 10.21
N LEU A 82 -31.55 2.94 8.93
CA LEU A 82 -32.50 2.17 8.13
C LEU A 82 -32.28 0.65 8.19
N SER A 83 -31.21 0.16 8.81
CA SER A 83 -30.83 -1.27 8.78
C SER A 83 -31.92 -2.22 9.28
N ILE A 84 -32.81 -1.77 10.17
CA ILE A 84 -33.95 -2.57 10.66
C ILE A 84 -35.19 -2.36 9.80
N ARG A 85 -35.42 -1.15 9.30
CA ARG A 85 -36.64 -0.83 8.56
C ARG A 85 -36.60 -1.37 7.13
N TYR A 86 -35.44 -1.27 6.49
CA TYR A 86 -35.19 -1.72 5.13
C TYR A 86 -33.87 -2.52 5.05
N PRO A 87 -33.78 -3.71 5.68
CA PRO A 87 -32.52 -4.44 5.76
C PRO A 87 -31.89 -4.74 4.39
N SER A 88 -32.68 -5.14 3.39
CA SER A 88 -32.19 -5.44 2.03
C SER A 88 -31.64 -4.23 1.29
N LYS A 89 -32.05 -3.02 1.70
CA LYS A 89 -31.63 -1.76 1.09
C LYS A 89 -30.38 -1.17 1.73
N VAL A 90 -29.84 -1.78 2.79
CA VAL A 90 -28.65 -1.29 3.50
C VAL A 90 -27.48 -2.27 3.31
N PHE A 91 -26.48 -1.81 2.58
CA PHE A 91 -25.28 -2.55 2.23
C PHE A 91 -24.19 -2.31 3.28
N SER A 92 -23.69 -3.40 3.86
CA SER A 92 -22.64 -3.40 4.90
C SER A 92 -21.43 -4.22 4.44
N ARG A 93 -20.40 -4.39 5.29
CA ARG A 93 -19.22 -5.23 4.97
C ARG A 93 -18.53 -4.88 3.65
N LEU A 94 -18.70 -3.65 3.16
CA LEU A 94 -18.36 -3.22 1.81
C LEU A 94 -16.85 -3.36 1.53
N ARG A 95 -16.02 -2.99 2.50
CA ARG A 95 -14.57 -3.15 2.44
C ARG A 95 -14.14 -4.61 2.24
N ASP A 96 -14.87 -5.55 2.84
CA ASP A 96 -14.52 -6.97 2.81
C ASP A 96 -14.88 -7.63 1.46
N LEU A 97 -15.56 -6.91 0.56
CA LEU A 97 -15.88 -7.33 -0.81
C LEU A 97 -14.86 -6.86 -1.85
N LEU A 98 -14.06 -5.83 -1.52
CA LEU A 98 -13.18 -5.15 -2.47
C LEU A 98 -12.15 -6.09 -3.11
N GLY A 99 -12.05 -6.04 -4.45
CA GLY A 99 -10.99 -6.70 -5.21
C GLY A 99 -10.98 -8.24 -5.10
N LYS A 100 -12.06 -8.84 -4.59
CA LYS A 100 -12.22 -10.29 -4.51
C LYS A 100 -12.73 -10.86 -5.84
N SER A 101 -12.30 -12.08 -6.14
CA SER A 101 -12.82 -12.84 -7.27
C SER A 101 -14.25 -13.35 -6.97
N PRO A 102 -15.19 -13.32 -7.93
CA PRO A 102 -16.47 -14.00 -7.81
C PRO A 102 -16.38 -15.50 -7.56
N ALA A 103 -15.24 -16.12 -7.89
CA ALA A 103 -15.00 -17.54 -7.66
C ALA A 103 -14.49 -17.85 -6.24
N ASP A 104 -14.29 -16.85 -5.38
CA ASP A 104 -13.84 -17.07 -3.99
C ASP A 104 -15.02 -17.48 -3.08
N SER A 105 -14.93 -18.68 -2.50
CA SER A 105 -15.95 -19.20 -1.58
C SER A 105 -16.13 -18.33 -0.33
N SER A 106 -15.13 -17.52 0.03
CA SER A 106 -15.24 -16.62 1.19
C SER A 106 -16.37 -15.59 1.07
N ILE A 107 -16.86 -15.33 -0.16
CA ILE A 107 -18.01 -14.45 -0.42
C ILE A 107 -19.31 -15.12 0.01
N GLU A 108 -19.51 -16.38 -0.39
CA GLU A 108 -20.68 -17.17 0.00
C GLU A 108 -20.69 -17.40 1.51
N ASP A 109 -19.53 -17.76 2.09
CA ASP A 109 -19.35 -17.92 3.53
C ASP A 109 -19.72 -16.63 4.28
N LEU A 110 -19.25 -15.47 3.80
CA LEU A 110 -19.58 -14.17 4.36
C LEU A 110 -21.10 -13.89 4.32
N GLN A 111 -21.75 -14.16 3.19
CA GLN A 111 -23.18 -13.93 3.02
C GLN A 111 -24.02 -14.82 3.95
N GLN A 112 -23.66 -16.10 4.06
CA GLN A 112 -24.39 -17.09 4.86
C GLN A 112 -24.12 -16.94 6.36
N SER A 113 -22.86 -16.94 6.78
CA SER A 113 -22.46 -16.92 8.20
C SER A 113 -22.92 -15.64 8.91
N HIS A 114 -22.94 -14.51 8.20
CA HIS A 114 -23.40 -13.26 8.74
C HIS A 114 -24.85 -12.92 8.37
N LEU A 115 -25.60 -13.79 7.67
CA LEU A 115 -26.98 -13.53 7.24
C LEU A 115 -27.13 -12.13 6.63
N LEU A 116 -26.36 -11.85 5.57
CA LEU A 116 -26.43 -10.56 4.88
C LEU A 116 -27.78 -10.43 4.14
N PRO A 117 -28.51 -9.32 4.29
CA PRO A 117 -29.88 -9.19 3.77
C PRO A 117 -29.97 -8.75 2.30
N TYR A 118 -28.83 -8.63 1.60
CA TYR A 118 -28.73 -8.16 0.22
C TYR A 118 -27.95 -9.16 -0.63
N SER A 119 -28.14 -9.10 -1.95
CA SER A 119 -27.53 -10.01 -2.91
C SER A 119 -26.13 -9.53 -3.31
N ILE A 120 -25.15 -10.43 -3.20
CA ILE A 120 -23.82 -10.23 -3.74
C ILE A 120 -23.72 -11.00 -5.06
N GLU A 121 -23.22 -10.34 -6.11
CA GLU A 121 -23.08 -10.92 -7.44
C GLU A 121 -21.74 -10.55 -8.11
N ALA A 122 -21.47 -11.14 -9.27
CA ALA A 122 -20.29 -10.82 -10.06
C ALA A 122 -20.48 -9.51 -10.83
N ASP A 123 -19.51 -8.61 -10.73
CA ASP A 123 -19.44 -7.42 -11.58
C ASP A 123 -19.06 -7.84 -13.02
N SER A 124 -20.04 -7.75 -13.92
CA SER A 124 -19.88 -8.11 -15.34
C SER A 124 -18.84 -7.28 -16.11
N GLN A 125 -18.53 -6.06 -15.66
CA GLN A 125 -17.56 -5.17 -16.30
C GLN A 125 -16.18 -5.26 -15.66
N ARG A 126 -16.12 -5.38 -14.33
CA ARG A 126 -14.88 -5.34 -13.56
C ARG A 126 -14.27 -6.72 -13.33
N GLY A 127 -15.09 -7.78 -13.33
CA GLY A 127 -14.68 -9.13 -12.97
C GLY A 127 -14.37 -9.29 -11.48
N THR A 128 -15.00 -8.46 -10.63
CA THR A 128 -14.92 -8.48 -9.16
C THR A 128 -16.33 -8.61 -8.58
N ILE A 129 -16.55 -8.15 -7.35
CA ILE A 129 -17.83 -8.26 -6.64
C ILE A 129 -18.66 -6.97 -6.77
N ALA A 130 -19.96 -7.15 -6.99
CA ALA A 130 -20.98 -6.11 -6.95
C ALA A 130 -22.13 -6.49 -6.02
N VAL A 131 -22.98 -5.52 -5.73
CA VAL A 131 -24.23 -5.70 -4.96
C VAL A 131 -25.41 -5.25 -5.83
N SER A 132 -26.45 -6.08 -5.87
CA SER A 132 -27.71 -5.74 -6.52
C SER A 132 -28.60 -4.98 -5.54
N ALA A 133 -29.07 -3.80 -5.94
CA ALA A 133 -30.09 -3.06 -5.22
C ALA A 133 -31.50 -3.47 -5.68
N ASP A 134 -32.49 -3.24 -4.81
CA ASP A 134 -33.89 -3.60 -5.07
C ASP A 134 -34.50 -2.87 -6.29
N ASP A 135 -33.93 -1.74 -6.71
CA ASP A 135 -34.33 -1.00 -7.91
C ASP A 135 -33.74 -1.55 -9.22
N GLY A 136 -33.01 -2.67 -9.13
CA GLY A 136 -32.34 -3.33 -10.24
C GLY A 136 -30.98 -2.74 -10.58
N SER A 137 -30.51 -1.71 -9.86
CA SER A 137 -29.15 -1.19 -10.05
C SER A 137 -28.10 -2.16 -9.50
N VAL A 138 -27.01 -2.31 -10.24
CA VAL A 138 -25.84 -3.10 -9.84
C VAL A 138 -24.72 -2.14 -9.50
N LEU A 139 -24.26 -2.16 -8.25
CA LEU A 139 -23.24 -1.25 -7.74
C LEU A 139 -21.99 -2.05 -7.39
N SER A 140 -20.87 -1.73 -8.03
CA SER A 140 -19.60 -2.40 -7.72
C SER A 140 -19.15 -2.11 -6.29
N SER A 141 -18.37 -3.03 -5.72
CA SER A 141 -17.80 -2.85 -4.39
C SER A 141 -17.00 -1.53 -4.28
N GLU A 142 -16.31 -1.15 -5.36
CA GLU A 142 -15.53 0.08 -5.46
C GLU A 142 -16.40 1.34 -5.53
N GLN A 143 -17.59 1.29 -6.15
CA GLN A 143 -18.54 2.41 -6.13
C GLN A 143 -19.16 2.63 -4.75
N LEU A 144 -19.47 1.54 -4.04
CA LEU A 144 -20.02 1.59 -2.70
C LEU A 144 -19.00 2.16 -1.72
N VAL A 145 -17.76 1.66 -1.74
CA VAL A 145 -16.66 2.22 -0.92
C VAL A 145 -16.28 3.63 -1.39
N GLY A 146 -16.29 3.91 -2.69
CA GLY A 146 -16.11 5.25 -3.23
C GLY A 146 -17.16 6.24 -2.72
N SER A 147 -18.40 5.80 -2.53
CA SER A 147 -19.47 6.63 -1.94
C SER A 147 -19.16 6.95 -0.47
N ILE A 148 -18.63 6.00 0.29
CA ILE A 148 -18.17 6.23 1.68
C ILE A 148 -16.98 7.19 1.72
N LEU A 149 -16.01 7.06 0.81
CA LEU A 149 -14.87 7.97 0.71
C LEU A 149 -15.27 9.37 0.26
N HIS A 150 -16.27 9.49 -0.61
CA HIS A 150 -16.86 10.77 -1.00
C HIS A 150 -17.56 11.46 0.18
N TYR A 151 -18.29 10.69 1.00
CA TYR A 151 -18.85 11.21 2.25
C TYR A 151 -17.75 11.64 3.23
N ALA A 152 -16.68 10.84 3.38
CA ALA A 152 -15.51 11.18 4.21
C ALA A 152 -14.87 12.50 3.77
N LYS A 153 -14.73 12.71 2.45
CA LYS A 153 -14.31 13.98 1.86
C LYS A 153 -15.24 15.12 2.29
N GLY A 154 -16.56 14.96 2.14
CA GLY A 154 -17.55 15.98 2.49
C GLY A 154 -17.53 16.41 3.96
N ILE A 155 -17.50 15.45 4.91
CA ILE A 155 -17.41 15.80 6.34
C ILE A 155 -16.08 16.47 6.70
N THR A 156 -14.99 16.12 5.99
CA THR A 156 -13.68 16.72 6.20
C THR A 156 -13.64 18.16 5.69
N GLU A 157 -14.20 18.42 4.51
CA GLU A 157 -14.33 19.78 3.96
C GLU A 157 -15.18 20.68 4.86
N ALA A 158 -16.31 20.15 5.35
CA ALA A 158 -17.17 20.86 6.30
C ALA A 158 -16.44 21.16 7.63
N PHE A 159 -15.67 20.20 8.15
CA PHE A 159 -14.91 20.36 9.40
C PHE A 159 -13.73 21.33 9.27
N ALA A 160 -12.99 21.27 8.16
CA ALA A 160 -11.81 22.10 7.93
C ALA A 160 -12.17 23.58 7.70
N GLY A 161 -13.39 23.88 7.22
CA GLY A 161 -13.90 25.23 7.01
C GLY A 161 -13.26 26.03 5.87
N ALA A 162 -12.17 25.54 5.25
CA ALA A 162 -11.56 26.13 4.07
C ALA A 162 -10.69 25.13 3.30
N GLY A 163 -10.99 24.94 2.01
CA GLY A 163 -10.16 24.19 1.05
C GLY A 163 -10.76 22.87 0.60
N GLU A 164 -10.65 22.58 -0.70
CA GLU A 164 -11.03 21.28 -1.28
C GLU A 164 -10.05 20.20 -0.82
N ILE A 165 -10.57 19.05 -0.40
CA ILE A 165 -9.75 17.88 -0.07
C ILE A 165 -9.52 17.09 -1.37
N ARG A 166 -8.26 17.02 -1.79
CA ARG A 166 -7.84 16.29 -3.00
C ARG A 166 -6.98 15.09 -2.68
N ASP A 167 -6.05 15.24 -1.75
CA ASP A 167 -5.01 14.26 -1.46
C ASP A 167 -5.31 13.54 -0.14
N CYS A 168 -5.18 12.21 -0.14
CA CYS A 168 -5.43 11.41 1.05
C CYS A 168 -4.45 10.25 1.27
N VAL A 169 -4.36 9.83 2.52
CA VAL A 169 -3.78 8.56 2.94
C VAL A 169 -4.91 7.67 3.46
N ILE A 170 -4.93 6.42 3.04
CA ILE A 170 -5.97 5.45 3.47
C ILE A 170 -5.28 4.27 4.14
N THR A 171 -5.80 3.85 5.29
CA THR A 171 -5.27 2.68 6.00
C THR A 171 -5.78 1.38 5.36
N VAL A 172 -4.98 0.34 5.41
CA VAL A 172 -5.35 -1.00 4.93
C VAL A 172 -4.90 -2.08 5.91
N PRO A 173 -5.66 -3.18 6.06
CA PRO A 173 -5.18 -4.33 6.81
C PRO A 173 -3.89 -4.90 6.20
N SER A 174 -3.02 -5.44 7.05
CA SER A 174 -1.75 -6.04 6.63
C SER A 174 -1.92 -7.12 5.56
N PHE A 175 -3.01 -7.89 5.63
CA PHE A 175 -3.30 -8.99 4.72
C PHE A 175 -3.93 -8.57 3.38
N PHE A 176 -4.12 -7.28 3.10
CA PHE A 176 -4.61 -6.86 1.78
C PHE A 176 -3.53 -7.06 0.71
N GLY A 177 -3.86 -7.81 -0.34
CA GLY A 177 -3.00 -8.09 -1.49
C GLY A 177 -3.10 -7.01 -2.58
N GLN A 178 -2.61 -7.34 -3.78
CA GLN A 178 -2.56 -6.39 -4.90
C GLN A 178 -3.96 -5.95 -5.36
N SER A 179 -4.90 -6.89 -5.51
CA SER A 179 -6.25 -6.59 -6.03
C SER A 179 -7.06 -5.69 -5.09
N GLN A 180 -7.03 -5.96 -3.79
CA GLN A 180 -7.77 -5.18 -2.79
C GLN A 180 -7.17 -3.77 -2.64
N ARG A 181 -5.84 -3.64 -2.64
CA ARG A 181 -5.16 -2.33 -2.61
C ARG A 181 -5.48 -1.50 -3.85
N GLN A 182 -5.48 -2.12 -5.03
CA GLN A 182 -5.87 -1.45 -6.27
C GLN A 182 -7.35 -1.03 -6.25
N ALA A 183 -8.24 -1.88 -5.75
CA ALA A 183 -9.67 -1.56 -5.59
C ALA A 183 -9.93 -0.36 -4.67
N ILE A 184 -9.16 -0.20 -3.58
CA ILE A 184 -9.22 1.00 -2.71
C ILE A 184 -8.77 2.24 -3.47
N ILE A 185 -7.67 2.17 -4.23
CA ILE A 185 -7.18 3.29 -5.04
C ILE A 185 -8.23 3.69 -6.08
N ASP A 186 -8.88 2.73 -6.72
CA ASP A 186 -9.94 3.01 -7.69
C ASP A 186 -11.20 3.56 -7.03
N SER A 187 -11.58 3.07 -5.84
CA SER A 187 -12.66 3.64 -5.02
C SER A 187 -12.39 5.12 -4.68
N ALA A 188 -11.15 5.45 -4.31
CA ALA A 188 -10.75 6.82 -4.03
C ALA A 188 -10.80 7.70 -5.29
N ARG A 189 -10.38 7.17 -6.45
CA ARG A 189 -10.50 7.87 -7.74
C ARG A 189 -11.96 8.14 -8.10
N LEU A 190 -12.87 7.20 -7.85
CA LEU A 190 -14.31 7.39 -8.03
C LEU A 190 -14.84 8.54 -7.14
N ALA A 191 -14.33 8.64 -5.90
CA ALA A 191 -14.63 9.73 -4.97
C ALA A 191 -13.94 11.08 -5.30
N GLY A 192 -13.16 11.16 -6.38
CA GLY A 192 -12.42 12.38 -6.74
C GLY A 192 -11.23 12.67 -5.80
N LEU A 193 -10.66 11.64 -5.19
CA LEU A 193 -9.49 11.70 -4.31
C LEU A 193 -8.26 11.09 -4.99
N THR A 194 -7.10 11.67 -4.70
CA THR A 194 -5.77 11.15 -5.04
C THR A 194 -5.18 10.47 -3.82
N VAL A 195 -4.96 9.17 -3.90
CA VAL A 195 -4.28 8.41 -2.83
C VAL A 195 -2.78 8.68 -2.91
N MET A 196 -2.24 9.43 -1.94
CA MET A 196 -0.80 9.68 -1.81
C MET A 196 -0.05 8.38 -1.49
N SER A 197 -0.61 7.59 -0.55
CA SER A 197 -0.09 6.29 -0.16
C SER A 197 -1.15 5.53 0.62
N LEU A 198 -1.18 4.21 0.46
CA LEU A 198 -1.83 3.30 1.41
C LEU A 198 -0.84 2.99 2.54
N ILE A 199 -1.31 2.98 3.79
CA ILE A 199 -0.50 2.62 4.96
C ILE A 199 -1.13 1.42 5.67
N ASN A 200 -0.32 0.46 6.12
CA ASN A 200 -0.86 -0.64 6.90
C ASN A 200 -1.36 -0.16 8.28
N ASN A 201 -2.45 -0.73 8.78
CA ASN A 201 -3.05 -0.39 10.08
C ASN A 201 -2.01 -0.36 11.22
N HIS A 202 -1.26 -1.44 11.40
CA HIS A 202 -0.20 -1.53 12.40
C HIS A 202 0.93 -0.50 12.21
N ALA A 203 1.32 -0.20 10.96
CA ALA A 203 2.37 0.79 10.69
C ALA A 203 1.90 2.22 11.03
N ALA A 204 0.62 2.52 10.77
CA ALA A 204 0.01 3.77 11.20
C ALA A 204 -0.03 3.86 12.74
N ALA A 205 -0.51 2.83 13.43
CA ALA A 205 -0.50 2.80 14.89
C ALA A 205 0.92 2.91 15.49
N ALA A 206 1.90 2.28 14.85
CA ALA A 206 3.31 2.41 15.21
C ALA A 206 3.82 3.84 15.04
N LEU A 207 3.46 4.52 13.95
CA LEU A 207 3.81 5.92 13.77
C LEU A 207 3.20 6.80 14.87
N GLN A 208 1.93 6.58 15.23
CA GLN A 208 1.30 7.31 16.32
C GLN A 208 1.99 7.06 17.68
N HIS A 209 2.40 5.82 17.94
CA HIS A 209 3.12 5.45 19.16
C HIS A 209 4.52 6.08 19.22
N GLY A 210 5.26 6.04 18.12
CA GLY A 210 6.64 6.51 18.05
C GLY A 210 6.78 8.03 17.94
N TYR A 211 5.86 8.71 17.27
CA TYR A 211 6.04 10.13 16.91
C TYR A 211 6.15 11.05 18.13
N THR A 212 5.49 10.73 19.24
CA THR A 212 5.59 11.50 20.50
C THR A 212 6.76 11.09 21.39
N ARG A 213 7.50 10.03 21.03
CA ARG A 213 8.57 9.42 21.84
C ARG A 213 9.97 9.63 21.25
N THR A 214 10.97 9.43 22.10
CA THR A 214 12.40 9.46 21.74
C THR A 214 13.07 8.21 22.30
N PHE A 215 13.70 7.42 21.44
CA PHE A 215 14.26 6.12 21.82
C PHE A 215 15.77 6.19 22.15
N GLY A 216 16.45 7.29 21.79
CA GLY A 216 17.88 7.47 22.05
C GLY A 216 18.69 6.29 21.51
N ASN A 217 19.64 5.78 22.30
CA ASN A 217 20.46 4.62 21.93
C ASN A 217 19.80 3.27 22.25
N LYS A 218 18.53 3.25 22.67
CA LYS A 218 17.82 2.01 23.01
C LYS A 218 17.04 1.49 21.81
N SER A 219 16.93 0.17 21.72
CA SER A 219 16.00 -0.50 20.81
C SER A 219 14.87 -1.10 21.62
N GLU A 220 13.63 -0.86 21.20
CA GLU A 220 12.45 -1.39 21.86
C GLU A 220 11.63 -2.23 20.89
N ASN A 221 11.29 -3.46 21.29
CA ASN A 221 10.36 -4.31 20.55
C ASN A 221 8.95 -4.06 21.09
N VAL A 222 8.05 -3.60 20.24
CA VAL A 222 6.65 -3.34 20.57
C VAL A 222 5.77 -4.16 19.65
N ILE A 223 4.77 -4.82 20.22
CA ILE A 223 3.76 -5.55 19.46
C ILE A 223 2.50 -4.69 19.40
N PHE A 224 1.95 -4.49 18.21
CA PHE A 224 0.63 -3.92 18.00
C PHE A 224 -0.34 -5.06 17.71
N TYR A 225 -1.39 -5.20 18.51
CA TYR A 225 -2.42 -6.22 18.36
C TYR A 225 -3.77 -5.55 18.10
N ASP A 226 -4.33 -5.73 16.91
CA ASP A 226 -5.61 -5.15 16.47
C ASP A 226 -6.66 -6.24 16.27
N ILE A 227 -7.79 -6.12 16.95
CA ILE A 227 -8.97 -6.94 16.70
C ILE A 227 -10.16 -6.04 16.35
N GLY A 228 -10.49 -6.05 15.05
CA GLY A 228 -11.58 -5.31 14.47
C GLY A 228 -12.88 -6.09 14.38
N ALA A 229 -13.81 -5.53 13.58
CA ALA A 229 -15.11 -6.14 13.32
C ALA A 229 -15.02 -7.47 12.57
N SER A 230 -14.08 -7.59 11.61
CA SER A 230 -13.99 -8.74 10.69
C SER A 230 -12.62 -9.44 10.61
N SER A 231 -11.60 -8.93 11.32
CA SER A 231 -10.24 -9.48 11.25
C SER A 231 -9.45 -9.25 12.54
N VAL A 232 -8.45 -10.11 12.77
CA VAL A 232 -7.40 -9.94 13.79
C VAL A 232 -6.05 -9.79 13.10
N GLU A 233 -5.23 -8.84 13.54
CA GLU A 233 -3.83 -8.74 13.12
C GLU A 233 -2.90 -8.41 14.30
N ALA A 234 -1.67 -8.87 14.20
CA ALA A 234 -0.59 -8.54 15.11
C ALA A 234 0.66 -8.18 14.30
N ALA A 235 1.42 -7.20 14.77
CA ALA A 235 2.68 -6.79 14.16
C ALA A 235 3.77 -6.59 15.21
N LEU A 236 4.96 -7.14 14.94
CA LEU A 236 6.17 -6.88 15.69
C LEU A 236 6.90 -5.68 15.08
N VAL A 237 7.10 -4.64 15.88
CA VAL A 237 7.74 -3.39 15.47
C VAL A 237 8.95 -3.12 16.35
N LYS A 238 10.08 -2.80 15.72
CA LYS A 238 11.30 -2.42 16.42
C LYS A 238 11.51 -0.91 16.31
N TYR A 239 11.49 -0.21 17.44
CA TYR A 239 11.89 1.19 17.55
C TYR A 239 13.39 1.31 17.79
N SER A 240 14.00 2.34 17.22
CA SER A 240 15.41 2.70 17.39
C SER A 240 15.63 4.16 17.03
N SER A 241 16.88 4.63 17.04
CA SER A 241 17.25 5.94 16.49
C SER A 241 18.34 5.79 15.42
N PHE A 242 18.42 6.77 14.52
CA PHE A 242 19.45 6.90 13.50
C PHE A 242 19.98 8.34 13.46
N GLU A 243 21.23 8.53 13.05
CA GLU A 243 21.82 9.85 12.96
C GLU A 243 21.91 10.32 11.50
N VAL A 244 21.54 11.58 11.27
CA VAL A 244 21.62 12.23 9.95
C VAL A 244 22.39 13.53 10.08
N LYS A 245 23.34 13.76 9.17
CA LYS A 245 24.05 15.03 9.06
C LYS A 245 23.16 16.05 8.35
N GLU A 246 22.62 17.02 9.09
CA GLU A 246 21.80 18.10 8.53
C GLU A 246 22.38 19.46 8.92
N GLY A 247 22.62 20.32 7.92
CA GLY A 247 23.23 21.63 8.16
C GLY A 247 24.62 21.58 8.80
N GLY A 248 25.39 20.51 8.54
CA GLY A 248 26.72 20.30 9.12
C GLY A 248 26.74 19.74 10.55
N LYS A 249 25.57 19.55 11.20
CA LYS A 249 25.44 18.94 12.52
C LYS A 249 24.85 17.54 12.44
N MET A 250 25.30 16.64 13.31
CA MET A 250 24.69 15.32 13.47
C MET A 250 23.41 15.47 14.30
N ASN A 251 22.28 15.08 13.73
CA ASN A 251 20.99 15.06 14.41
C ASN A 251 20.51 13.62 14.55
N THR A 252 20.09 13.25 15.76
CA THR A 252 19.51 11.94 16.05
C THR A 252 18.00 11.97 15.84
N HIS A 253 17.50 11.07 15.00
CA HIS A 253 16.09 10.92 14.70
C HIS A 253 15.59 9.55 15.14
N SER A 254 14.41 9.50 15.76
CA SER A 254 13.73 8.24 16.05
C SER A 254 13.25 7.57 14.75
N GLN A 255 13.21 6.25 14.73
CA GLN A 255 12.62 5.46 13.66
C GLN A 255 11.93 4.20 14.19
N PHE A 256 11.08 3.60 13.35
CA PHE A 256 10.64 2.22 13.54
C PHE A 256 10.80 1.39 12.26
N GLU A 257 10.93 0.08 12.47
CA GLU A 257 10.88 -0.92 11.42
C GLU A 257 9.87 -2.02 11.80
N VAL A 258 8.89 -2.26 10.92
CA VAL A 258 8.01 -3.43 11.05
C VAL A 258 8.84 -4.66 10.70
N LYS A 259 9.00 -5.55 11.69
CA LYS A 259 9.82 -6.76 11.56
C LYS A 259 9.02 -7.92 11.05
N ASP A 260 7.80 -8.05 11.55
CA ASP A 260 6.98 -9.20 11.23
C ASP A 260 5.49 -8.92 11.46
N VAL A 261 4.63 -9.65 10.74
CA VAL A 261 3.17 -9.54 10.81
C VAL A 261 2.51 -10.91 10.77
N ALA A 262 1.41 -11.07 11.50
CA ALA A 262 0.55 -12.25 11.47
C ALA A 262 -0.91 -11.80 11.60
N TRP A 263 -1.83 -12.58 11.04
CA TRP A 263 -3.24 -12.19 11.01
C TRP A 263 -4.16 -13.40 10.91
N ASP A 264 -5.43 -13.17 11.19
CA ASP A 264 -6.56 -13.99 10.82
C ASP A 264 -7.61 -13.10 10.14
N ALA A 265 -7.75 -13.25 8.83
CA ALA A 265 -8.59 -12.38 8.00
C ALA A 265 -10.07 -12.79 7.98
N SER A 266 -10.42 -13.93 8.59
CA SER A 266 -11.79 -14.46 8.66
C SER A 266 -12.31 -14.59 10.09
N LEU A 267 -11.73 -13.82 11.02
CA LEU A 267 -12.11 -13.80 12.43
C LEU A 267 -12.21 -12.38 12.95
N GLY A 268 -13.37 -11.96 13.44
CA GLY A 268 -13.57 -10.66 14.07
C GLY A 268 -14.70 -10.66 15.08
N VAL A 269 -14.91 -9.53 15.77
CA VAL A 269 -15.92 -9.48 16.84
C VAL A 269 -17.37 -9.53 16.34
N GLN A 270 -17.61 -9.46 15.03
CA GLN A 270 -18.93 -9.74 14.47
C GLN A 270 -19.28 -11.22 14.47
N ASP A 271 -18.29 -12.12 14.53
CA ASP A 271 -18.54 -13.56 14.70
C ASP A 271 -19.14 -13.82 16.09
N LEU A 272 -18.64 -13.12 17.11
CA LEU A 272 -19.22 -13.13 18.45
C LEU A 272 -20.65 -12.57 18.48
N ASP A 273 -20.93 -11.53 17.68
CA ASP A 273 -22.30 -11.02 17.55
C ASP A 273 -23.22 -12.09 16.95
N MET A 274 -22.76 -12.82 15.94
CA MET A 274 -23.53 -13.91 15.32
C MET A 274 -23.74 -15.09 16.25
N LEU A 275 -22.80 -15.41 17.16
CA LEU A 275 -23.02 -16.41 18.20
C LEU A 275 -24.19 -16.04 19.11
N LEU A 276 -24.24 -14.78 19.56
CA LEU A 276 -25.36 -14.28 20.37
C LEU A 276 -26.67 -14.26 19.57
N VAL A 277 -26.63 -13.82 18.30
CA VAL A 277 -27.80 -13.85 17.40
C VAL A 277 -28.37 -15.26 17.30
N ASN A 278 -27.52 -16.25 17.02
CA ASN A 278 -27.94 -17.63 16.89
C ASN A 278 -28.49 -18.21 18.20
N HIS A 279 -27.78 -18.01 19.31
CA HIS A 279 -28.21 -18.47 20.63
C HIS A 279 -29.60 -17.94 21.00
N PHE A 280 -29.84 -16.64 20.80
CA PHE A 280 -31.13 -16.04 21.16
C PHE A 280 -32.23 -16.29 20.12
N ALA A 281 -31.89 -16.47 18.84
CA ALA A 281 -32.80 -16.98 17.83
C ALA A 281 -33.32 -18.38 18.22
N ASP A 282 -32.44 -19.31 18.60
CA ASP A 282 -32.82 -20.66 19.01
C ASP A 282 -33.71 -20.65 20.25
N GLN A 283 -33.41 -19.80 21.23
CA GLN A 283 -34.27 -19.63 22.40
C GLN A 283 -35.67 -19.11 22.04
N PHE A 284 -35.76 -18.13 21.14
CA PHE A 284 -37.05 -17.60 20.68
C PHE A 284 -37.85 -18.67 19.93
N GLU A 285 -37.21 -19.36 18.99
CA GLU A 285 -37.83 -20.39 18.15
C GLU A 285 -38.29 -21.60 18.97
N THR A 286 -37.55 -21.95 20.04
CA THR A 286 -37.97 -22.97 21.02
C THR A 286 -39.20 -22.53 21.82
N LYS A 287 -39.28 -21.27 22.23
CA LYS A 287 -40.44 -20.72 22.96
C LYS A 287 -41.67 -20.53 22.06
N HIS A 288 -41.45 -20.38 20.76
CA HIS A 288 -42.47 -20.07 19.77
C HIS A 288 -42.38 -21.03 18.57
N VAL A 289 -42.77 -22.29 18.80
CA VAL A 289 -42.73 -23.35 17.80
C VAL A 289 -43.37 -22.91 16.47
N GLY A 290 -42.66 -23.16 15.37
CA GLY A 290 -43.06 -22.76 14.01
C GLY A 290 -42.60 -21.37 13.58
N SER A 291 -41.97 -20.59 14.47
CA SER A 291 -41.27 -19.36 14.08
C SER A 291 -39.88 -19.66 13.51
N ASN A 292 -39.41 -18.79 12.62
CA ASN A 292 -38.03 -18.78 12.13
C ASN A 292 -37.58 -17.33 12.02
N THR A 293 -36.72 -16.91 12.94
CA THR A 293 -36.21 -15.53 12.97
C THR A 293 -35.16 -15.31 11.89
N ARG A 294 -34.40 -16.35 11.54
CA ARG A 294 -33.30 -16.28 10.56
C ARG A 294 -33.76 -16.11 9.12
N SER A 295 -34.99 -16.54 8.81
CA SER A 295 -35.62 -16.30 7.51
C SER A 295 -36.19 -14.89 7.35
N ASN A 296 -36.25 -14.09 8.43
CA ASN A 296 -36.77 -12.73 8.40
C ASN A 296 -35.63 -11.70 8.57
N PRO A 297 -35.24 -10.97 7.51
CA PRO A 297 -34.14 -9.99 7.57
C PRO A 297 -34.33 -8.91 8.63
N ARG A 298 -35.57 -8.50 8.92
CA ARG A 298 -35.87 -7.49 9.94
C ARG A 298 -35.69 -8.04 11.35
N ALA A 299 -36.07 -9.30 11.60
CA ALA A 299 -35.81 -9.97 12.86
C ALA A 299 -34.30 -10.15 13.09
N VAL A 300 -33.55 -10.60 12.06
CA VAL A 300 -32.08 -10.71 12.10
C VAL A 300 -31.43 -9.36 12.40
N ALA A 301 -31.87 -8.27 11.76
CA ALA A 301 -31.34 -6.93 12.01
C ALA A 301 -31.60 -6.47 13.46
N LYS A 302 -32.79 -6.74 14.01
CA LYS A 302 -33.10 -6.46 15.43
C LYS A 302 -32.19 -7.27 16.37
N LEU A 303 -32.00 -8.56 16.11
CA LEU A 303 -31.13 -9.44 16.88
C LEU A 303 -29.68 -8.97 16.85
N LYS A 304 -29.12 -8.66 15.66
CA LYS A 304 -27.73 -8.16 15.52
C LYS A 304 -27.49 -6.88 16.32
N ARG A 305 -28.43 -5.92 16.24
CA ARG A 305 -28.33 -4.67 17.01
C ARG A 305 -28.30 -4.94 18.52
N GLN A 306 -29.17 -5.83 19.00
CA GLN A 306 -29.22 -6.17 20.43
C GLN A 306 -28.02 -7.04 20.86
N ALA A 307 -27.54 -7.95 20.02
CA ALA A 307 -26.36 -8.78 20.25
C ALA A 307 -25.10 -7.92 20.45
N ARG A 308 -24.87 -6.96 19.55
CA ARG A 308 -23.77 -6.01 19.69
C ARG A 308 -23.83 -5.25 21.01
N ARG A 309 -24.99 -4.70 21.36
CA ARG A 309 -25.19 -3.98 22.63
C ARG A 309 -24.94 -4.90 23.83
N THR A 310 -25.41 -6.15 23.78
CA THR A 310 -25.24 -7.14 24.84
C THR A 310 -23.75 -7.48 25.02
N LYS A 311 -23.02 -7.73 23.93
CA LYS A 311 -21.56 -7.95 23.94
C LYS A 311 -20.79 -6.77 24.55
N GLU A 312 -21.16 -5.54 24.19
CA GLU A 312 -20.56 -4.32 24.76
C GLU A 312 -20.83 -4.22 26.27
N ILE A 313 -22.07 -4.49 26.73
CA ILE A 313 -22.41 -4.51 28.17
C ILE A 313 -21.61 -5.59 28.92
N LEU A 314 -21.50 -6.80 28.36
CA LEU A 314 -20.75 -7.91 28.96
C LEU A 314 -19.26 -7.64 29.08
N SER A 315 -18.71 -6.73 28.27
CA SER A 315 -17.31 -6.32 28.40
C SER A 315 -17.04 -5.53 29.69
N ALA A 316 -18.08 -4.89 30.26
CA ALA A 316 -18.00 -4.17 31.53
C ALA A 316 -18.68 -4.91 32.70
N ASN A 317 -19.77 -5.63 32.44
CA ASN A 317 -20.61 -6.27 33.46
C ASN A 317 -20.58 -7.81 33.34
N THR A 318 -20.90 -8.50 34.43
CA THR A 318 -20.91 -9.98 34.48
C THR A 318 -22.19 -10.59 33.91
N GLU A 319 -23.20 -9.79 33.63
CA GLU A 319 -24.47 -10.19 33.03
C GLU A 319 -25.05 -9.06 32.20
N ALA A 320 -25.88 -9.41 31.21
CA ALA A 320 -26.54 -8.44 30.35
C ALA A 320 -27.95 -8.91 29.95
N PRO A 321 -28.94 -8.01 29.94
CA PRO A 321 -30.26 -8.33 29.42
C PRO A 321 -30.24 -8.38 27.88
N PHE A 322 -31.02 -9.30 27.31
CA PHE A 322 -31.27 -9.39 25.88
C PHE A 322 -32.76 -9.17 25.62
N ILE A 323 -33.12 -7.96 25.23
CA ILE A 323 -34.51 -7.53 25.08
C ILE A 323 -34.71 -7.00 23.67
N VAL A 324 -35.68 -7.57 22.95
CA VAL A 324 -36.08 -7.14 21.61
C VAL A 324 -37.59 -7.05 21.55
N GLU A 325 -38.10 -5.85 21.32
CA GLU A 325 -39.52 -5.61 21.12
C GLU A 325 -39.96 -6.05 19.73
N GLU A 326 -41.12 -6.71 19.68
CA GLU A 326 -41.78 -7.18 18.46
C GLU A 326 -40.80 -7.94 17.55
N LEU A 327 -40.02 -8.88 18.10
CA LEU A 327 -38.95 -9.57 17.37
C LEU A 327 -39.48 -10.24 16.10
N LEU A 328 -40.58 -11.00 16.21
CA LEU A 328 -41.25 -11.63 15.08
C LEU A 328 -42.75 -11.83 15.38
N ASP A 329 -43.61 -11.58 14.40
CA ASP A 329 -45.08 -11.76 14.46
C ASP A 329 -45.75 -11.08 15.66
N GLY A 330 -45.37 -9.85 15.97
CA GLY A 330 -45.96 -9.10 17.09
C GLY A 330 -45.46 -9.54 18.48
N ARG A 331 -44.52 -10.50 18.56
CA ARG A 331 -44.07 -11.07 19.84
C ARG A 331 -42.78 -10.42 20.31
N ASP A 332 -42.79 -9.94 21.55
CA ASP A 332 -41.60 -9.48 22.25
C ASP A 332 -40.71 -10.67 22.66
N PHE A 333 -39.40 -10.43 22.69
CA PHE A 333 -38.44 -11.37 23.24
C PHE A 333 -37.68 -10.75 24.40
N ARG A 334 -37.66 -11.45 25.53
CA ARG A 334 -36.91 -11.07 26.74
C ARG A 334 -36.14 -12.29 27.25
N SER A 335 -34.84 -12.10 27.41
CA SER A 335 -33.91 -13.06 27.98
C SER A 335 -32.72 -12.30 28.60
N GLY A 336 -31.67 -13.03 28.95
CA GLY A 336 -30.40 -12.48 29.42
C GLY A 336 -29.31 -13.55 29.35
N ILE A 337 -28.06 -13.13 29.50
CA ILE A 337 -26.91 -14.03 29.49
C ILE A 337 -25.85 -13.53 30.47
N LYS A 338 -25.16 -14.45 31.15
CA LYS A 338 -23.98 -14.13 31.94
C LYS A 338 -22.75 -14.10 31.07
N ARG A 339 -21.73 -13.33 31.47
CA ARG A 339 -20.45 -13.26 30.77
C ARG A 339 -19.83 -14.65 30.60
N GLN A 340 -19.85 -15.47 31.65
CA GLN A 340 -19.31 -16.83 31.60
C GLN A 340 -20.01 -17.67 30.53
N ASP A 341 -21.35 -17.67 30.49
CA ASP A 341 -22.11 -18.44 29.49
C ASP A 341 -21.81 -17.97 28.06
N PHE A 342 -21.62 -16.65 27.86
CA PHE A 342 -21.20 -16.10 26.56
C PHE A 342 -19.77 -16.51 26.19
N GLU A 343 -18.84 -16.50 27.14
CA GLU A 343 -17.47 -16.96 26.93
C GLU A 343 -17.41 -18.45 26.62
N ASP A 344 -18.26 -19.27 27.24
CA ASP A 344 -18.40 -20.70 26.95
C ASP A 344 -19.00 -20.92 25.55
N LEU A 345 -20.01 -20.12 25.16
CA LEU A 345 -20.59 -20.13 23.81
C LEU A 345 -19.56 -19.76 22.74
N ALA A 346 -18.60 -18.89 23.06
CA ALA A 346 -17.53 -18.48 22.15
C ALA A 346 -16.54 -19.61 21.82
N GLY A 347 -16.54 -20.71 22.59
CA GLY A 347 -15.71 -21.88 22.33
C GLY A 347 -14.24 -21.51 22.13
N ASN A 348 -13.68 -21.90 20.98
CA ASN A 348 -12.27 -21.65 20.64
C ASN A 348 -12.00 -20.27 20.00
N PHE A 349 -12.98 -19.36 19.94
CA PHE A 349 -12.82 -18.04 19.33
C PHE A 349 -11.62 -17.29 19.91
N PHE A 350 -11.52 -17.22 21.23
CA PHE A 350 -10.47 -16.44 21.89
C PHE A 350 -9.07 -17.04 21.71
N GLU A 351 -8.97 -18.37 21.75
CA GLU A 351 -7.71 -19.08 21.45
C GLU A 351 -7.26 -18.82 20.01
N ARG A 352 -8.20 -18.89 19.05
CA ARG A 352 -7.94 -18.58 17.63
C ARG A 352 -7.51 -17.12 17.47
N ALA A 353 -8.18 -16.19 18.14
CA ALA A 353 -7.83 -14.77 18.11
C ALA A 353 -6.42 -14.50 18.68
N ALA A 354 -5.94 -15.28 19.64
CA ALA A 354 -4.59 -15.13 20.18
C ALA A 354 -3.48 -15.73 19.30
N LYS A 355 -3.81 -16.55 18.29
CA LYS A 355 -2.81 -17.21 17.41
C LYS A 355 -1.89 -16.25 16.66
N PRO A 356 -2.35 -15.12 16.08
CA PRO A 356 -1.44 -14.15 15.45
C PRO A 356 -0.33 -13.68 16.38
N LEU A 357 -0.64 -13.39 17.65
CA LEU A 357 0.37 -13.03 18.65
C LEU A 357 1.32 -14.19 18.94
N GLN A 358 0.79 -15.39 19.14
CA GLN A 358 1.57 -16.60 19.39
C GLN A 358 2.54 -16.90 18.23
N HIS A 359 2.07 -16.82 16.98
CA HIS A 359 2.87 -17.05 15.78
C HIS A 359 4.00 -16.03 15.66
N LEU A 360 3.75 -14.74 15.97
CA LEU A 360 4.80 -13.72 15.97
C LEU A 360 5.92 -14.04 16.97
N LEU A 361 5.56 -14.36 18.21
CA LEU A 361 6.54 -14.69 19.26
C LEU A 361 7.38 -15.91 18.84
N GLN A 362 6.73 -16.96 18.35
CA GLN A 362 7.40 -18.20 17.92
C GLN A 362 8.31 -17.97 16.71
N ARG A 363 7.83 -17.33 15.63
CA ARG A 363 8.60 -17.13 14.40
C ARG A 363 9.84 -16.24 14.62
N ASN A 364 9.79 -15.35 15.60
CA ASN A 364 10.90 -14.45 15.92
C ASN A 364 11.75 -14.93 17.12
N GLY A 365 11.42 -16.08 17.72
CA GLY A 365 12.13 -16.60 18.89
C GLY A 365 12.09 -15.67 20.09
N LEU A 366 11.01 -14.89 20.26
CA LEU A 366 10.86 -13.91 21.33
C LEU A 366 10.15 -14.52 22.53
N SER A 367 10.70 -14.28 23.71
CA SER A 367 10.00 -14.49 24.98
C SER A 367 9.18 -13.25 25.35
N ALA A 368 8.25 -13.39 26.29
CA ALA A 368 7.48 -12.24 26.80
C ALA A 368 8.37 -11.14 27.40
N GLY A 369 9.56 -11.48 27.91
CA GLY A 369 10.53 -10.52 28.47
C GLY A 369 11.26 -9.69 27.41
N ASP A 370 11.30 -10.15 26.17
CA ASP A 370 11.95 -9.43 25.05
C ASP A 370 11.05 -8.32 24.47
N VAL A 371 9.78 -8.31 24.85
CA VAL A 371 8.73 -7.39 24.37
C VAL A 371 8.51 -6.26 25.37
N HIS A 372 8.83 -5.05 24.93
CA HIS A 372 8.78 -3.84 25.74
C HIS A 372 7.35 -3.34 25.94
N ALA A 373 6.52 -3.41 24.90
CA ALA A 373 5.09 -3.05 24.96
C ALA A 373 4.24 -3.98 24.08
N VAL A 374 3.00 -4.25 24.50
CA VAL A 374 1.96 -4.90 23.70
C VAL A 374 0.74 -3.97 23.68
N GLU A 375 0.67 -3.12 22.65
CA GLU A 375 -0.39 -2.14 22.48
C GLU A 375 -1.64 -2.77 21.86
N LEU A 376 -2.78 -2.62 22.54
CA LEU A 376 -4.06 -3.13 22.06
C LEU A 376 -4.82 -2.09 21.23
N LEU A 377 -5.33 -2.52 20.08
CA LEU A 377 -6.09 -1.73 19.12
C LEU A 377 -7.41 -2.41 18.77
N GLY A 378 -8.33 -1.63 18.21
CA GLY A 378 -9.60 -2.14 17.72
C GLY A 378 -10.65 -2.36 18.81
N GLY A 379 -11.91 -2.42 18.38
CA GLY A 379 -13.08 -2.56 19.25
C GLY A 379 -13.02 -3.77 20.18
N GLY A 380 -12.55 -4.90 19.64
CA GLY A 380 -12.54 -6.19 20.34
C GLY A 380 -11.53 -6.30 21.46
N SER A 381 -10.53 -5.41 21.50
CA SER A 381 -9.50 -5.41 22.55
C SER A 381 -10.08 -5.21 23.95
N ARG A 382 -11.30 -4.67 24.05
CA ARG A 382 -12.00 -4.38 25.31
C ARG A 382 -12.62 -5.62 25.97
N ILE A 383 -12.66 -6.76 25.26
CA ILE A 383 -13.28 -7.99 25.78
C ILE A 383 -12.35 -8.64 26.84
N PRO A 384 -12.82 -8.86 28.09
CA PRO A 384 -11.97 -9.38 29.18
C PRO A 384 -11.36 -10.75 28.88
N LYS A 385 -12.14 -11.69 28.33
CA LYS A 385 -11.65 -13.04 27.99
C LYS A 385 -10.52 -13.02 26.96
N LEU A 386 -10.59 -12.13 25.98
CA LEU A 386 -9.52 -11.94 25.02
C LEU A 386 -8.25 -11.42 25.70
N GLN A 387 -8.36 -10.40 26.55
CA GLN A 387 -7.21 -9.89 27.30
C GLN A 387 -6.57 -10.98 28.19
N ALA A 388 -7.39 -11.83 28.82
CA ALA A 388 -6.91 -12.96 29.59
C ALA A 388 -6.13 -13.97 28.73
N GLU A 389 -6.65 -14.27 27.54
CA GLU A 389 -6.00 -15.21 26.61
C GLU A 389 -4.69 -14.66 26.03
N LEU A 390 -4.65 -13.37 25.67
CA LEU A 390 -3.40 -12.69 25.29
C LEU A 390 -2.40 -12.67 26.44
N GLY A 391 -2.86 -12.42 27.67
CA GLY A 391 -2.05 -12.50 28.88
C GLY A 391 -1.47 -13.90 29.10
N ARG A 392 -2.24 -14.96 28.82
CA ARG A 392 -1.77 -16.35 28.87
C ARG A 392 -0.63 -16.60 27.88
N VAL A 393 -0.77 -16.15 26.63
CA VAL A 393 0.28 -16.24 25.60
C VAL A 393 1.55 -15.48 26.01
N LEU A 394 1.41 -14.39 26.76
CA LEU A 394 2.53 -13.58 27.26
C LEU A 394 2.97 -13.95 28.69
N HIS A 395 2.63 -15.14 29.18
CA HIS A 395 3.01 -15.64 30.51
C HIS A 395 2.68 -14.67 31.67
N GLY A 396 1.51 -14.04 31.61
CA GLY A 396 1.02 -13.12 32.64
C GLY A 396 1.51 -11.67 32.52
N ARG A 397 2.22 -11.32 31.44
CA ARG A 397 2.60 -9.92 31.16
C ARG A 397 1.35 -9.04 31.06
N VAL A 398 1.41 -7.87 31.68
CA VAL A 398 0.35 -6.85 31.59
C VAL A 398 0.29 -6.29 30.17
N LEU A 399 -0.92 -6.11 29.63
CA LEU A 399 -1.15 -5.52 28.31
C LEU A 399 -1.14 -4.00 28.38
N ASP A 400 -0.56 -3.34 27.38
CA ASP A 400 -0.36 -1.89 27.35
C ASP A 400 -1.53 -1.17 26.69
N LYS A 401 -1.83 0.04 27.17
CA LYS A 401 -2.99 0.86 26.75
C LYS A 401 -2.59 2.33 26.56
N HIS A 402 -1.40 2.57 26.02
CA HIS A 402 -0.91 3.95 25.81
C HIS A 402 -1.58 4.62 24.62
N LEU A 403 -2.09 3.83 23.68
CA LEU A 403 -2.81 4.29 22.51
C LEU A 403 -4.32 4.28 22.71
N ASP A 404 -5.00 5.24 22.09
CA ASP A 404 -6.45 5.17 21.90
C ASP A 404 -6.76 4.09 20.84
N ALA A 405 -7.41 3.01 21.26
CA ALA A 405 -7.70 1.85 20.42
C ALA A 405 -8.61 2.15 19.22
N ASP A 406 -9.38 3.25 19.23
CA ASP A 406 -10.28 3.63 18.14
C ASP A 406 -9.64 4.67 17.19
N GLU A 407 -8.68 5.48 17.68
CA GLU A 407 -8.13 6.62 16.93
C GLU A 407 -6.66 6.50 16.52
N ALA A 408 -5.88 5.61 17.15
CA ALA A 408 -4.44 5.59 16.92
C ALA A 408 -4.05 5.33 15.46
N ILE A 409 -4.80 4.47 14.76
CA ILE A 409 -4.58 4.15 13.36
C ILE A 409 -4.78 5.39 12.48
N VAL A 410 -5.93 6.09 12.61
CA VAL A 410 -6.21 7.27 11.77
C VAL A 410 -5.27 8.44 12.10
N ARG A 411 -4.90 8.63 13.37
CA ARG A 411 -3.93 9.67 13.78
C ARG A 411 -2.54 9.38 13.20
N GLY A 412 -2.11 8.13 13.25
CA GLY A 412 -0.88 7.67 12.62
C GLY A 412 -0.87 7.90 11.11
N ALA A 413 -1.97 7.55 10.43
CA ALA A 413 -2.12 7.80 9.00
C ALA A 413 -2.07 9.30 8.67
N ALA A 414 -2.59 10.17 9.54
CA ALA A 414 -2.52 11.60 9.38
C ALA A 414 -1.08 12.15 9.56
N TRP A 415 -0.31 11.64 10.53
CA TRP A 415 1.12 11.95 10.62
C TRP A 415 1.88 11.49 9.38
N TYR A 416 1.52 10.32 8.83
CA TYR A 416 2.13 9.83 7.60
C TYR A 416 1.80 10.73 6.40
N ALA A 417 0.54 11.13 6.25
CA ALA A 417 0.13 12.11 5.23
C ALA A 417 0.93 13.42 5.35
N ALA A 418 1.07 13.93 6.58
CA ALA A 418 1.85 15.13 6.85
C ALA A 418 3.34 14.97 6.49
N ASN A 419 3.91 13.80 6.69
CA ASN A 419 5.30 13.49 6.34
C ASN A 419 5.51 13.33 4.82
N LEU A 420 4.49 12.89 4.08
CA LEU A 420 4.51 12.79 2.62
C LEU A 420 4.30 14.14 1.92
N SER A 421 3.68 15.10 2.62
CA SER A 421 3.40 16.44 2.09
C SER A 421 4.69 17.18 1.74
N THR A 422 4.78 17.69 0.51
CA THR A 422 5.88 18.58 0.11
C THR A 422 5.63 20.03 0.53
N THR A 423 4.37 20.39 0.79
CA THR A 423 3.95 21.79 1.00
C THR A 423 4.02 22.23 2.45
N PHE A 424 3.82 21.32 3.40
CA PHE A 424 4.00 21.61 4.82
C PHE A 424 4.91 20.56 5.44
N ARG A 425 5.93 21.03 6.16
CA ARG A 425 6.96 20.17 6.75
C ARG A 425 6.72 20.05 8.25
N LEU A 426 6.74 18.82 8.75
CA LEU A 426 6.77 18.56 10.18
C LEU A 426 8.11 19.03 10.78
N ASN A 427 8.05 19.61 11.98
CA ASN A 427 9.26 20.04 12.70
C ASN A 427 10.12 18.85 13.17
N LYS A 428 9.52 17.66 13.31
CA LYS A 428 10.18 16.42 13.72
C LYS A 428 10.19 15.44 12.55
N LYS A 429 11.39 15.04 12.12
CA LYS A 429 11.57 13.89 11.22
C LYS A 429 11.48 12.60 12.03
N PHE A 430 10.78 11.62 11.46
CA PHE A 430 10.63 10.29 12.05
C PHE A 430 10.81 9.24 10.95
N GLY A 431 11.77 8.34 11.13
CA GLY A 431 12.05 7.28 10.16
C GLY A 431 11.01 6.16 10.22
N MET A 432 10.54 5.69 9.07
CA MET A 432 9.56 4.62 8.99
C MET A 432 9.97 3.61 7.93
N SER A 433 9.95 2.33 8.29
CA SER A 433 10.17 1.22 7.38
C SER A 433 9.09 0.16 7.58
N ASP A 434 8.34 -0.13 6.54
CA ASP A 434 7.34 -1.21 6.50
C ASP A 434 7.70 -2.23 5.40
N GLY A 435 7.15 -3.44 5.51
CA GLY A 435 7.49 -4.59 4.68
C GLY A 435 6.31 -5.10 3.84
N ALA A 436 6.64 -5.77 2.74
CA ALA A 436 5.64 -6.45 1.92
C ALA A 436 5.17 -7.77 2.57
N PRO A 437 3.88 -7.94 2.86
CA PRO A 437 3.36 -9.10 3.61
C PRO A 437 3.26 -10.38 2.77
N TYR A 438 3.30 -10.27 1.44
CA TYR A 438 3.19 -11.41 0.53
C TYR A 438 4.47 -11.57 -0.29
N PRO A 439 5.11 -12.75 -0.25
CA PRO A 439 6.24 -13.02 -1.12
C PRO A 439 5.78 -13.18 -2.58
N ILE A 440 6.48 -12.55 -3.52
CA ILE A 440 6.18 -12.56 -4.96
C ILE A 440 7.41 -13.02 -5.75
N VAL A 441 7.20 -13.94 -6.68
CA VAL A 441 8.21 -14.48 -7.59
C VAL A 441 7.91 -14.12 -9.04
N PHE A 442 8.98 -14.03 -9.82
CA PHE A 442 8.98 -13.93 -11.27
C PHE A 442 9.20 -15.33 -11.85
N LYS A 443 8.29 -15.76 -12.73
CA LYS A 443 8.37 -17.06 -13.41
C LYS A 443 8.34 -16.84 -14.91
N LEU A 444 9.29 -17.47 -15.61
CA LEU A 444 9.33 -17.47 -17.07
C LEU A 444 8.45 -18.61 -17.60
N ASP A 445 7.68 -18.37 -18.65
CA ASP A 445 6.88 -19.41 -19.27
C ASP A 445 7.78 -20.48 -19.93
N GLU A 446 7.38 -21.74 -19.84
CA GLU A 446 8.14 -22.88 -20.39
C GLU A 446 8.40 -22.72 -21.90
N SER A 447 7.44 -22.15 -22.64
CA SER A 447 7.57 -21.87 -24.07
C SER A 447 8.66 -20.84 -24.42
N THR A 448 9.14 -20.08 -23.43
CA THR A 448 10.17 -19.05 -23.59
C THR A 448 11.56 -19.55 -23.20
N GLN A 449 11.66 -20.75 -22.61
CA GLN A 449 12.96 -21.35 -22.27
C GLN A 449 13.64 -21.87 -23.54
N VAL A 450 14.76 -21.27 -23.93
CA VAL A 450 15.60 -21.74 -25.04
C VAL A 450 16.38 -22.96 -24.56
N LYS A 451 16.13 -24.14 -25.15
CA LYS A 451 17.01 -25.32 -24.96
C LYS A 451 18.30 -25.09 -25.78
N GLN A 452 19.42 -24.85 -25.11
CA GLN A 452 20.75 -25.01 -25.69
C GLN A 452 21.54 -26.02 -24.85
N GLY A 453 21.90 -27.16 -25.45
CA GLY A 453 22.84 -28.14 -24.87
C GLY A 453 22.26 -29.05 -23.77
N GLU A 454 22.86 -30.23 -23.62
CA GLU A 454 22.34 -31.36 -22.82
C GLU A 454 22.49 -31.21 -21.29
N GLU A 455 23.11 -30.16 -20.76
CA GLU A 455 23.23 -29.93 -19.32
C GLU A 455 23.19 -28.43 -18.98
N GLU A 456 22.01 -27.84 -18.79
CA GLU A 456 21.93 -26.56 -18.05
C GLU A 456 20.60 -26.37 -17.32
N ALA A 457 20.68 -25.81 -16.11
CA ALA A 457 19.58 -25.68 -15.18
C ALA A 457 18.47 -24.76 -15.72
N ALA A 458 17.24 -25.29 -15.85
CA ALA A 458 16.05 -24.51 -16.15
C ALA A 458 16.01 -23.22 -15.31
N PHE A 459 15.56 -22.11 -15.91
CA PHE A 459 15.46 -20.83 -15.20
C PHE A 459 14.62 -21.02 -13.92
N LYS A 460 15.30 -21.02 -12.77
CA LYS A 460 14.64 -21.08 -11.47
C LYS A 460 13.93 -19.76 -11.25
N GLU A 461 12.68 -19.84 -10.79
CA GLU A 461 11.90 -18.68 -10.36
C GLU A 461 12.73 -17.71 -9.52
N LYS A 462 12.54 -16.41 -9.71
CA LYS A 462 13.30 -15.37 -8.99
C LYS A 462 12.40 -14.60 -8.04
N ALA A 463 12.77 -14.53 -6.77
CA ALA A 463 12.07 -13.70 -5.80
C ALA A 463 12.17 -12.21 -6.19
N VAL A 464 11.02 -11.59 -6.46
CA VAL A 464 10.90 -10.16 -6.76
C VAL A 464 10.70 -9.40 -5.46
N LEU A 465 9.77 -9.88 -4.64
CA LEU A 465 9.41 -9.25 -3.38
C LEU A 465 9.40 -10.33 -2.30
N PRO A 466 10.49 -10.53 -1.55
CA PRO A 466 10.49 -11.45 -0.42
C PRO A 466 9.53 -11.00 0.70
N PHE A 467 9.12 -11.93 1.57
CA PHE A 467 8.33 -11.63 2.76
C PHE A 467 9.03 -10.57 3.63
N MET A 468 8.25 -9.58 4.08
CA MET A 468 8.68 -8.42 4.87
C MET A 468 9.83 -7.61 4.24
N LYS A 469 10.01 -7.70 2.92
CA LYS A 469 10.99 -6.85 2.24
C LYS A 469 10.54 -5.39 2.32
N ARG A 470 11.44 -4.52 2.78
CA ARG A 470 11.21 -3.08 2.94
C ARG A 470 10.68 -2.43 1.67
N LEU A 471 9.63 -1.63 1.82
CA LEU A 471 9.00 -0.81 0.79
C LEU A 471 9.35 0.69 0.98
N PRO A 472 9.40 1.49 -0.10
CA PRO A 472 9.33 1.10 -1.51
C PRO A 472 10.60 0.37 -1.98
N ILE A 473 10.52 -0.38 -3.08
CA ILE A 473 11.66 -1.11 -3.64
C ILE A 473 11.66 -1.12 -5.17
N LYS A 474 12.85 -1.07 -5.78
CA LYS A 474 13.08 -1.33 -7.20
C LYS A 474 13.90 -2.60 -7.36
N ARG A 475 13.55 -3.44 -8.32
CA ARG A 475 14.20 -4.71 -8.63
C ARG A 475 14.37 -4.89 -10.12
N VAL A 476 15.47 -5.53 -10.50
CA VAL A 476 15.72 -5.91 -11.90
C VAL A 476 15.89 -7.42 -11.94
N VAL A 477 15.05 -8.08 -12.73
CA VAL A 477 15.17 -9.51 -13.02
C VAL A 477 15.99 -9.64 -14.29
N HIS A 478 17.24 -10.09 -14.13
CA HIS A 478 18.13 -10.38 -15.25
C HIS A 478 17.88 -11.78 -15.80
N LEU A 479 17.66 -11.84 -17.10
CA LEU A 479 17.43 -13.03 -17.88
C LEU A 479 18.62 -13.22 -18.84
N PRO A 480 19.55 -14.16 -18.54
CA PRO A 480 20.71 -14.40 -19.38
C PRO A 480 20.31 -15.18 -20.64
N ASN A 481 20.99 -14.90 -21.75
CA ASN A 481 20.99 -15.74 -22.97
C ASN A 481 19.61 -16.02 -23.59
N ILE A 482 18.63 -15.13 -23.40
CA ILE A 482 17.31 -15.31 -24.05
C ILE A 482 17.35 -14.80 -25.49
N THR A 483 17.02 -15.69 -26.42
CA THR A 483 16.86 -15.39 -27.85
C THR A 483 15.40 -15.52 -28.33
N ALA A 484 14.45 -15.81 -27.43
CA ALA A 484 13.04 -15.92 -27.77
C ALA A 484 12.40 -14.53 -27.98
N ASP A 485 11.48 -14.42 -28.95
CA ASP A 485 10.59 -13.28 -29.17
C ASP A 485 9.24 -13.81 -29.68
N PRO A 486 8.11 -13.62 -28.96
CA PRO A 486 7.97 -12.91 -27.69
C PRO A 486 8.47 -13.71 -26.48
N ILE A 487 8.92 -12.99 -25.45
CA ILE A 487 9.19 -13.55 -24.12
C ILE A 487 7.94 -13.42 -23.27
N LYS A 488 7.49 -14.53 -22.68
CA LYS A 488 6.34 -14.52 -21.77
C LYS A 488 6.77 -14.85 -20.35
N PHE A 489 6.24 -14.09 -19.40
CA PHE A 489 6.49 -14.31 -17.98
C PHE A 489 5.25 -13.98 -17.15
N SER A 490 5.19 -14.56 -15.96
CA SER A 490 4.18 -14.28 -14.96
C SER A 490 4.80 -13.83 -13.64
N LEU A 491 4.01 -13.07 -12.88
CA LEU A 491 4.26 -12.78 -11.48
C LEU A 491 3.32 -13.65 -10.66
N GLN A 492 3.85 -14.28 -9.61
CA GLN A 492 3.09 -15.23 -8.80
C GLN A 492 3.35 -15.03 -7.31
N HIS A 493 2.33 -15.24 -6.48
CA HIS A 493 2.51 -15.40 -5.04
C HIS A 493 3.31 -16.67 -4.76
N ASN A 494 4.35 -16.56 -3.94
CA ASN A 494 5.12 -17.73 -3.53
C ASN A 494 4.41 -18.43 -2.36
N THR A 495 3.83 -19.60 -2.62
CA THR A 495 3.12 -20.41 -1.61
C THR A 495 3.98 -21.53 -1.02
N SER A 496 5.22 -21.72 -1.48
CA SER A 496 6.07 -22.87 -1.15
C SER A 496 6.48 -22.95 0.33
N GLN A 497 6.39 -21.84 1.08
CA GLN A 497 6.70 -21.79 2.51
C GLN A 497 5.44 -21.64 3.40
N GLY A 498 4.28 -22.07 2.92
CA GLY A 498 3.03 -21.95 3.67
C GLY A 498 2.51 -20.51 3.80
N SER A 499 3.03 -19.59 2.98
CA SER A 499 2.47 -18.23 2.88
C SER A 499 1.08 -18.31 2.23
N PRO A 500 0.02 -17.81 2.88
CA PRO A 500 -1.32 -17.87 2.34
C PRO A 500 -1.47 -16.92 1.14
N LEU A 501 -2.43 -17.22 0.26
CA LEU A 501 -2.89 -16.26 -0.74
C LEU A 501 -3.67 -15.13 -0.05
N PRO A 502 -3.66 -13.91 -0.61
CA PRO A 502 -4.51 -12.83 -0.10
C PRO A 502 -6.01 -13.22 -0.14
N PRO A 503 -6.84 -12.80 0.83
CA PRO A 503 -8.26 -13.17 0.87
C PRO A 503 -9.03 -12.65 -0.35
N GLY A 504 -9.67 -13.50 -1.16
CA GLY A 504 -10.25 -13.09 -2.44
C GLY A 504 -9.49 -13.53 -3.68
N VAL A 505 -8.26 -14.06 -3.50
CA VAL A 505 -7.39 -14.50 -4.58
C VAL A 505 -7.43 -16.03 -4.67
N THR A 506 -7.89 -16.55 -5.81
CA THR A 506 -8.06 -18.00 -6.04
C THR A 506 -6.89 -18.66 -6.77
N SER A 507 -5.97 -17.87 -7.33
CA SER A 507 -4.78 -18.36 -8.05
C SER A 507 -3.52 -17.67 -7.54
N PRO A 508 -2.38 -18.38 -7.38
CA PRO A 508 -1.10 -17.75 -7.12
C PRO A 508 -0.67 -16.80 -8.24
N GLU A 509 -1.11 -17.02 -9.48
CA GLU A 509 -0.76 -16.18 -10.62
C GLU A 509 -1.48 -14.85 -10.59
N MET A 510 -0.73 -13.76 -10.41
CA MET A 510 -1.30 -12.41 -10.28
C MET A 510 -1.28 -11.61 -11.59
N ALA A 511 -0.32 -11.90 -12.47
CA ALA A 511 -0.13 -11.10 -13.68
C ALA A 511 0.63 -11.87 -14.76
N HIS A 512 0.32 -11.56 -16.02
CA HIS A 512 0.96 -12.11 -17.21
C HIS A 512 1.45 -10.99 -18.12
N PHE A 513 2.70 -11.10 -18.56
CA PHE A 513 3.34 -10.10 -19.40
C PHE A 513 4.02 -10.74 -20.60
N VAL A 514 4.09 -9.98 -21.68
CA VAL A 514 4.73 -10.34 -22.93
C VAL A 514 5.73 -9.24 -23.27
N VAL A 515 6.98 -9.61 -23.52
CA VAL A 515 8.04 -8.68 -23.94
C VAL A 515 8.41 -8.99 -25.39
N THR A 516 8.43 -7.96 -26.24
CA THR A 516 8.75 -8.08 -27.67
C THR A 516 9.86 -7.12 -28.11
N GLY A 517 10.46 -7.40 -29.27
CA GLY A 517 11.51 -6.59 -29.87
C GLY A 517 12.93 -7.10 -29.57
N VAL A 518 13.04 -8.35 -29.13
CA VAL A 518 14.31 -9.03 -28.88
C VAL A 518 14.96 -9.36 -30.22
N ASP A 519 14.22 -9.90 -31.19
CA ASP A 519 14.76 -10.30 -32.49
C ASP A 519 15.25 -9.12 -33.32
N SER A 520 14.48 -8.01 -33.31
CA SER A 520 14.85 -6.77 -34.00
C SER A 520 16.10 -6.14 -33.38
N THR A 521 16.21 -6.23 -32.05
CA THR A 521 17.38 -5.77 -31.30
C THR A 521 18.60 -6.64 -31.61
N LEU A 522 18.48 -7.96 -31.54
CA LEU A 522 19.56 -8.88 -31.88
C LEU A 522 20.02 -8.66 -33.32
N SER A 523 19.10 -8.59 -34.29
CA SER A 523 19.42 -8.38 -35.71
C SER A 523 20.23 -7.10 -35.97
N LYS A 524 19.88 -6.00 -35.28
CA LYS A 524 20.54 -4.70 -35.42
C LYS A 524 21.99 -4.70 -34.92
N TYR A 525 22.26 -5.37 -33.80
CA TYR A 525 23.58 -5.34 -33.16
C TYR A 525 24.46 -6.55 -33.54
N ASN A 526 23.86 -7.66 -33.96
CA ASN A 526 24.56 -8.85 -34.48
C ASN A 526 25.22 -8.56 -35.84
N THR A 527 24.69 -7.60 -36.62
CA THR A 527 25.37 -7.09 -37.83
C THR A 527 26.52 -6.14 -37.54
N THR A 528 26.58 -5.51 -36.36
CA THR A 528 27.68 -4.58 -35.99
C THR A 528 28.96 -5.35 -35.66
N GLY A 529 28.85 -6.52 -35.02
CA GLY A 529 29.99 -7.43 -34.80
C GLY A 529 30.58 -7.99 -36.09
N LYS A 530 29.76 -8.19 -37.14
CA LYS A 530 30.27 -8.56 -38.48
C LYS A 530 31.00 -7.40 -39.16
N ARG A 531 30.49 -6.16 -39.10
CA ARG A 531 31.10 -5.01 -39.81
C ARG A 531 32.51 -4.64 -39.34
N HIS A 532 32.90 -4.98 -38.11
CA HIS A 532 34.27 -4.75 -37.66
C HIS A 532 35.26 -5.86 -38.07
N PHE A 533 34.78 -7.02 -38.52
CA PHE A 533 35.64 -8.14 -38.91
C PHE A 533 35.87 -8.25 -40.42
N CYS A 534 35.07 -7.54 -41.23
CA CYS A 534 35.20 -7.55 -42.69
C CYS A 534 35.59 -6.18 -43.23
N ASP A 535 36.81 -5.74 -42.91
CA ASP A 535 37.50 -4.74 -43.75
C ASP A 535 39.00 -5.00 -43.94
N HIS A 536 39.54 -6.15 -43.52
CA HIS A 536 40.88 -6.60 -43.93
C HIS A 536 40.84 -8.06 -44.38
N ASN A 537 41.34 -8.30 -45.59
CA ASN A 537 41.48 -9.61 -46.24
C ASN A 537 42.33 -10.57 -45.39
N LEU A 538 41.70 -11.32 -44.49
CA LEU A 538 42.27 -12.51 -43.85
C LEU A 538 41.22 -13.62 -43.80
N SER A 539 41.19 -14.40 -44.87
CA SER A 539 40.56 -15.72 -44.89
C SER A 539 41.43 -16.71 -44.12
N PHE A 540 41.31 -16.78 -42.80
CA PHE A 540 41.83 -17.92 -42.03
C PHE A 540 40.98 -18.13 -40.77
N LEU A 541 40.65 -19.40 -40.50
CA LEU A 541 39.79 -19.94 -39.42
C LEU A 541 38.27 -19.85 -39.66
N SER A 542 37.79 -20.74 -40.53
CA SER A 542 36.48 -21.37 -40.35
C SER A 542 36.44 -22.10 -38.99
N GLY A 543 35.59 -21.65 -38.06
CA GLY A 543 35.25 -22.47 -36.88
C GLY A 543 34.85 -21.76 -35.59
N GLN A 544 35.11 -20.46 -35.43
CA GLN A 544 34.68 -19.70 -34.24
C GLN A 544 33.96 -18.43 -34.67
N THR A 545 32.62 -18.47 -34.65
CA THR A 545 31.82 -17.25 -34.56
C THR A 545 32.32 -16.47 -33.36
N ALA A 546 32.87 -15.27 -33.56
CA ALA A 546 33.08 -14.29 -32.49
C ALA A 546 31.74 -14.12 -31.78
N GLY A 547 31.61 -14.79 -30.64
CA GLY A 547 30.36 -14.97 -29.93
C GLY A 547 29.89 -13.61 -29.46
N MET A 548 28.61 -13.30 -29.67
CA MET A 548 27.99 -12.24 -28.90
C MET A 548 28.04 -12.67 -27.43
N ASP A 549 28.96 -12.08 -26.67
CA ASP A 549 29.10 -12.31 -25.23
C ASP A 549 27.84 -11.83 -24.50
N SER A 550 26.84 -12.71 -24.41
CA SER A 550 25.64 -12.60 -23.57
C SER A 550 24.78 -11.33 -23.76
N SER A 551 23.77 -11.37 -24.63
CA SER A 551 22.66 -10.41 -24.50
C SER A 551 21.93 -10.68 -23.18
N LYS A 552 21.99 -9.73 -22.25
CA LYS A 552 21.31 -9.83 -20.95
C LYS A 552 20.05 -8.99 -21.00
N MET A 553 18.89 -9.61 -20.89
CA MET A 553 17.65 -8.85 -20.76
C MET A 553 17.41 -8.52 -19.28
N GLY A 554 16.99 -7.29 -19.00
CA GLY A 554 16.56 -6.85 -17.68
C GLY A 554 15.09 -6.44 -17.70
N VAL A 555 14.27 -7.08 -16.86
CA VAL A 555 12.91 -6.61 -16.56
C VAL A 555 12.98 -5.80 -15.26
N HIS A 556 12.59 -4.54 -15.31
CA HIS A 556 12.59 -3.62 -14.18
C HIS A 556 11.20 -3.63 -13.53
N LEU A 557 11.15 -3.88 -12.24
CA LEU A 557 9.94 -3.89 -11.42
C LEU A 557 10.11 -2.93 -10.25
N SER A 558 9.00 -2.33 -9.82
CA SER A 558 8.97 -1.51 -8.61
C SER A 558 7.75 -1.83 -7.77
N ALA A 559 7.90 -1.76 -6.45
CA ALA A 559 6.77 -1.68 -5.53
C ALA A 559 6.86 -0.34 -4.79
N ASP A 560 5.77 0.42 -4.83
CA ASP A 560 5.69 1.73 -4.17
C ASP A 560 5.47 1.60 -2.65
N SER A 561 5.36 2.73 -1.95
CA SER A 561 5.11 2.77 -0.51
C SER A 561 3.73 2.22 -0.11
N SER A 562 2.79 2.13 -1.05
CA SER A 562 1.49 1.48 -0.86
C SER A 562 1.57 -0.04 -1.02
N GLY A 563 2.74 -0.56 -1.43
CA GLY A 563 2.96 -1.96 -1.76
C GLY A 563 2.41 -2.38 -3.12
N ILE A 564 2.05 -1.44 -3.99
CA ILE A 564 1.57 -1.77 -5.35
C ILE A 564 2.76 -2.10 -6.24
N LEU A 565 2.76 -3.31 -6.79
CA LEU A 565 3.79 -3.81 -7.69
C LEU A 565 3.52 -3.35 -9.13
N ARG A 566 4.57 -2.99 -9.87
CA ARG A 566 4.53 -2.59 -11.27
C ARG A 566 5.70 -3.18 -12.03
N VAL A 567 5.48 -3.46 -13.31
CA VAL A 567 6.55 -3.68 -14.28
C VAL A 567 6.82 -2.34 -14.95
N ASP A 568 7.99 -1.76 -14.69
CA ASP A 568 8.33 -0.40 -15.12
C ASP A 568 8.76 -0.38 -16.60
N LYS A 569 9.65 -1.31 -16.97
CA LYS A 569 10.19 -1.44 -18.33
C LYS A 569 10.92 -2.77 -18.52
N ALA A 570 11.14 -3.15 -19.78
CA ALA A 570 12.11 -4.18 -20.15
C ALA A 570 13.18 -3.55 -21.06
N GLU A 571 14.44 -3.96 -20.87
CA GLU A 571 15.55 -3.53 -21.72
C GLU A 571 16.49 -4.68 -22.04
N SER A 572 17.03 -4.69 -23.25
CA SER A 572 18.15 -5.57 -23.64
C SER A 572 19.46 -4.82 -23.41
N VAL A 573 20.35 -5.43 -22.65
CA VAL A 573 21.71 -4.94 -22.40
C VAL A 573 22.65 -5.70 -23.33
N ILE A 574 23.23 -4.98 -24.28
CA ILE A 574 24.14 -5.52 -25.29
C ILE A 574 25.52 -4.96 -25.01
N GLU A 575 26.49 -5.86 -24.88
CA GLU A 575 27.88 -5.50 -24.65
C GLU A 575 28.65 -5.74 -25.96
N VAL A 576 29.26 -4.69 -26.50
CA VAL A 576 30.05 -4.74 -27.73
C VAL A 576 31.47 -4.32 -27.39
N TRP A 577 32.44 -5.16 -27.75
CA TRP A 577 33.85 -4.80 -27.68
C TRP A 577 34.22 -3.97 -28.91
N GLU A 578 34.80 -2.80 -28.67
CA GLU A 578 35.32 -1.93 -29.73
C GLU A 578 36.83 -1.82 -29.56
N GLU A 579 37.56 -2.11 -30.62
CA GLU A 579 38.99 -1.83 -30.71
C GLU A 579 39.21 -0.39 -31.15
N TYR A 580 40.16 0.28 -30.51
CA TYR A 580 40.58 1.63 -30.84
C TYR A 580 42.10 1.73 -30.77
N GLU A 581 42.68 2.53 -31.65
CA GLU A 581 44.10 2.81 -31.66
C GLU A 581 44.43 3.81 -30.57
N VAL A 582 45.45 3.50 -29.77
CA VAL A 582 46.06 4.43 -28.83
C VAL A 582 47.52 4.61 -29.22
N ASP A 583 47.95 5.86 -29.32
CA ASP A 583 49.36 6.20 -29.49
C ASP A 583 50.07 6.03 -28.16
N VAL A 584 50.86 4.96 -28.03
CA VAL A 584 51.68 4.69 -26.85
C VAL A 584 53.10 5.19 -27.10
N PRO A 585 53.70 5.98 -26.20
CA PRO A 585 55.09 6.41 -26.35
C PRO A 585 56.04 5.21 -26.37
N VAL A 586 56.92 5.13 -27.35
CA VAL A 586 58.01 4.14 -27.36
C VAL A 586 59.14 4.70 -26.48
N GLU A 587 59.33 4.15 -25.29
CA GLU A 587 60.60 4.32 -24.58
C GLU A 587 61.67 3.55 -25.37
N THR A 588 62.66 4.28 -25.89
CA THR A 588 63.83 3.68 -26.51
C THR A 588 64.73 3.15 -25.40
N LEU A 589 64.58 1.87 -25.07
CA LEU A 589 65.60 1.14 -24.32
C LEU A 589 66.84 1.04 -25.21
N GLN A 590 67.91 1.76 -24.86
CA GLN A 590 69.25 1.46 -25.33
C GLN A 590 69.69 0.14 -24.69
N GLU A 591 69.51 -0.99 -25.39
CA GLU A 591 70.23 -2.22 -25.06
C GLU A 591 71.64 -2.16 -25.67
N ASN A 592 72.64 -1.94 -24.81
CA ASN A 592 74.02 -2.27 -25.11
C ASN A 592 74.14 -3.80 -25.18
N VAL A 593 74.48 -4.29 -26.36
CA VAL A 593 74.88 -5.66 -26.63
C VAL A 593 76.12 -6.02 -25.80
N THR A 594 76.02 -7.05 -24.96
CA THR A 594 77.20 -7.86 -24.59
C THR A 594 76.84 -9.34 -24.73
N VAL A 595 77.53 -9.98 -25.68
CA VAL A 595 77.60 -11.43 -25.97
C VAL A 595 78.54 -12.02 -24.89
N GLU A 596 78.33 -13.16 -24.21
CA GLU A 596 78.11 -14.52 -24.73
C GLU A 596 77.85 -15.55 -23.60
N ALA A 597 77.22 -16.67 -23.99
CA ALA A 597 77.33 -18.04 -23.48
C ALA A 597 76.79 -18.49 -22.10
N LYS A 598 75.61 -19.14 -22.17
CA LYS A 598 75.08 -20.31 -21.42
C LYS A 598 75.94 -20.93 -20.31
N GLN A 599 75.32 -21.07 -19.13
CA GLN A 599 75.12 -22.39 -18.50
C GLN A 599 73.95 -22.41 -17.49
N THR A 600 73.46 -23.63 -17.31
CA THR A 600 72.25 -24.20 -16.70
C THR A 600 71.98 -24.02 -15.19
N LEU A 601 70.67 -24.17 -14.86
CA LEU A 601 70.02 -24.77 -13.66
C LEU A 601 69.67 -23.91 -12.43
N GLU A 602 68.36 -23.97 -12.12
CA GLU A 602 67.66 -24.10 -10.82
C GLU A 602 67.85 -23.08 -9.66
N GLY A 603 66.71 -22.53 -9.21
CA GLY A 603 66.31 -22.51 -7.79
C GLY A 603 66.26 -21.17 -7.04
N GLY A 604 65.07 -20.79 -6.57
CA GLY A 604 64.84 -20.39 -5.17
C GLY A 604 64.81 -18.92 -4.74
N SER A 605 63.62 -18.49 -4.26
CA SER A 605 63.33 -17.66 -3.04
C SER A 605 63.98 -16.27 -2.89
N GLU A 606 63.22 -15.17 -2.85
CA GLU A 606 62.46 -14.59 -1.71
C GLU A 606 63.04 -13.24 -1.26
N THR A 607 62.14 -12.25 -1.12
CA THR A 607 62.10 -11.18 -0.10
C THR A 607 63.13 -10.05 -0.16
N ASP A 608 62.87 -8.83 0.28
CA ASP A 608 61.67 -8.09 0.71
C ASP A 608 62.13 -6.63 0.84
N ALA A 609 61.16 -5.71 0.87
CA ALA A 609 61.19 -4.47 1.64
C ALA A 609 62.17 -3.36 1.21
N GLU A 610 61.94 -2.07 1.46
CA GLU A 610 60.82 -1.21 1.85
C GLU A 610 61.43 0.21 1.85
N GLY A 611 60.59 1.23 1.79
CA GLY A 611 60.90 2.60 2.23
C GLY A 611 61.08 3.60 1.09
N GLU A 612 60.15 4.52 0.85
CA GLU A 612 59.88 5.75 1.65
C GLU A 612 61.13 6.65 1.68
N ASP A 613 61.13 7.95 1.40
CA ASP A 613 60.12 9.02 1.41
C ASP A 613 60.79 10.23 0.71
N VAL A 614 60.10 11.03 -0.13
CA VAL A 614 59.46 12.32 0.22
C VAL A 614 60.48 13.37 0.72
N ASP A 615 60.74 14.47 -0.02
CA ASP A 615 59.93 15.70 0.07
C ASP A 615 60.52 16.97 -0.62
N THR A 616 59.58 17.83 -1.07
CA THR A 616 59.61 19.33 -1.15
C THR A 616 60.65 20.08 -2.01
N ALA A 617 60.24 20.86 -3.03
CA ALA A 617 59.72 22.26 -3.03
C ALA A 617 60.84 23.32 -2.80
N THR A 618 61.09 24.37 -3.59
CA THR A 618 60.22 25.47 -4.09
C THR A 618 61.00 26.41 -5.05
N ALA A 619 60.26 27.11 -5.93
CA ALA A 619 60.37 28.48 -6.52
C ALA A 619 61.64 29.37 -6.24
N ASP A 620 62.10 30.32 -7.08
CA ASP A 620 61.41 31.20 -8.04
C ASP A 620 62.40 32.01 -8.95
N ALA A 621 61.91 32.40 -10.14
CA ALA A 621 62.16 33.62 -10.98
C ALA A 621 63.57 34.12 -11.45
N ASN A 622 63.79 34.16 -12.78
CA ASN A 622 63.86 35.41 -13.62
C ASN A 622 64.37 35.17 -15.07
N ASP A 623 63.58 35.63 -16.05
CA ASP A 623 63.74 35.65 -17.54
C ASP A 623 64.64 36.81 -18.05
N PRO A 624 64.92 36.98 -19.39
CA PRO A 624 65.48 36.09 -20.42
C PRO A 624 66.65 36.81 -21.19
N PRO A 625 67.32 36.25 -22.22
CA PRO A 625 66.78 36.39 -23.59
C PRO A 625 67.17 35.31 -24.63
N THR A 626 66.39 35.35 -25.73
CA THR A 626 66.73 35.07 -27.14
C THR A 626 66.89 33.63 -27.63
N ASN A 627 65.84 33.21 -28.35
CA ASN A 627 65.83 32.51 -29.64
C ASN A 627 66.95 31.50 -29.92
N ASP A 628 66.61 30.23 -29.69
CA ASP A 628 66.92 29.19 -30.66
C ASP A 628 65.69 28.30 -30.86
N THR A 629 65.27 28.20 -32.12
CA THR A 629 64.29 27.24 -32.63
C THR A 629 64.82 25.81 -32.43
N ALA A 630 64.60 25.23 -31.25
CA ALA A 630 64.75 23.80 -31.03
C ALA A 630 63.39 23.12 -31.24
N ALA A 631 63.27 22.40 -32.36
CA ALA A 631 62.14 21.50 -32.61
C ALA A 631 62.02 20.49 -31.46
N LYS A 632 60.79 20.30 -30.94
CA LYS A 632 60.47 19.25 -29.97
C LYS A 632 61.02 17.90 -30.45
N PRO A 633 61.66 17.07 -29.61
CA PRO A 633 62.02 15.72 -30.01
C PRO A 633 60.73 14.98 -30.37
N ALA A 634 60.70 14.37 -31.55
CA ALA A 634 59.60 13.54 -32.00
C ALA A 634 59.52 12.32 -31.05
N VAL A 635 58.57 12.36 -30.11
CA VAL A 635 58.18 11.16 -29.36
C VAL A 635 57.66 10.18 -30.40
N THR A 636 58.41 9.10 -30.63
CA THR A 636 57.98 8.05 -31.55
C THR A 636 56.89 7.27 -30.84
N THR A 637 55.63 7.48 -31.21
CA THR A 637 54.51 6.72 -30.68
C THR A 637 54.33 5.44 -31.51
N ARG A 638 54.15 4.31 -30.85
CA ARG A 638 53.68 3.08 -31.47
C ARG A 638 52.17 3.03 -31.31
N LYS A 639 51.48 2.81 -32.41
CA LYS A 639 50.05 2.50 -32.38
C LYS A 639 49.85 1.14 -31.74
N GLU A 640 49.22 1.12 -30.57
CA GLU A 640 48.76 -0.09 -29.90
C GLU A 640 47.24 -0.19 -30.05
N MET A 641 46.76 -1.37 -30.43
CA MET A 641 45.32 -1.66 -30.47
C MET A 641 44.86 -1.99 -29.05
N ARG A 642 43.91 -1.21 -28.53
CA ARG A 642 43.28 -1.50 -27.23
C ARG A 642 41.81 -1.78 -27.43
N SER A 643 41.26 -2.71 -26.66
CA SER A 643 39.83 -2.99 -26.64
C SER A 643 39.16 -2.27 -25.47
N ARG A 644 37.96 -1.73 -25.71
CA ARG A 644 37.07 -1.25 -24.65
C ARG A 644 35.69 -1.85 -24.80
N LYS A 645 35.04 -2.08 -23.68
CA LYS A 645 33.67 -2.59 -23.62
C LYS A 645 32.68 -1.42 -23.70
N LYS A 646 31.82 -1.39 -24.72
CA LYS A 646 30.69 -0.47 -24.83
C LYS A 646 29.39 -1.21 -24.49
N THR A 647 28.57 -0.62 -23.62
CA THR A 647 27.27 -1.18 -23.22
C THR A 647 26.14 -0.36 -23.81
N PHE A 648 25.27 -1.00 -24.59
CA PHE A 648 24.05 -0.43 -25.15
C PHE A 648 22.83 -0.96 -24.39
N ARG A 649 21.92 -0.06 -24.01
CA ARG A 649 20.63 -0.41 -23.42
C ARG A 649 19.53 -0.11 -24.41
N VAL A 650 18.88 -1.15 -24.91
CA VAL A 650 17.83 -1.03 -25.92
C VAL A 650 16.48 -1.28 -25.24
N PRO A 651 15.55 -0.32 -25.23
CA PRO A 651 14.23 -0.52 -24.65
C PRO A 651 13.46 -1.59 -25.45
N LEU A 652 12.79 -2.48 -24.73
CA LEU A 652 11.89 -3.49 -25.28
C LEU A 652 10.44 -3.11 -24.99
N THR A 653 9.51 -3.64 -25.78
CA THR A 653 8.09 -3.37 -25.60
C THR A 653 7.51 -4.36 -24.59
N VAL A 654 6.89 -3.85 -23.53
CA VAL A 654 6.16 -4.67 -22.53
C VAL A 654 4.67 -4.56 -22.82
N GLY A 655 3.99 -5.70 -22.95
CA GLY A 655 2.54 -5.82 -23.15
C GLY A 655 1.98 -7.08 -22.50
N GLY A 656 0.86 -7.59 -23.03
CA GLY A 656 0.14 -8.74 -22.50
C GLY A 656 -1.05 -8.35 -21.60
N PRO A 657 -1.73 -9.34 -21.00
CA PRO A 657 -2.91 -9.11 -20.17
C PRO A 657 -2.65 -8.25 -18.92
N GLY A 658 -1.42 -8.23 -18.42
CA GLY A 658 -1.04 -7.52 -17.22
C GLY A 658 -1.55 -8.20 -15.95
N PHE A 659 -1.83 -7.41 -14.92
CA PHE A 659 -2.42 -7.90 -13.68
C PHE A 659 -3.84 -8.40 -13.90
N ALA A 660 -4.22 -9.48 -13.21
CA ALA A 660 -5.58 -10.04 -13.26
C ALA A 660 -6.66 -9.00 -12.87
N GLN A 661 -6.29 -8.06 -12.00
CA GLN A 661 -7.14 -6.94 -11.57
C GLN A 661 -6.39 -5.63 -11.85
N PRO A 662 -6.40 -5.11 -13.09
CA PRO A 662 -5.72 -3.87 -13.42
C PRO A 662 -6.44 -2.67 -12.80
N PRO A 663 -5.80 -1.48 -12.72
CA PRO A 663 -6.50 -0.25 -12.38
C PRO A 663 -7.70 -0.02 -13.29
N MET A 664 -8.80 0.54 -12.75
CA MET A 664 -9.97 0.87 -13.56
C MET A 664 -9.60 1.73 -14.77
N SER A 665 -10.15 1.36 -15.93
CA SER A 665 -9.98 2.12 -17.17
C SER A 665 -10.63 3.50 -17.06
N ALA A 666 -10.24 4.43 -17.94
CA ALA A 666 -10.85 5.75 -18.00
C ALA A 666 -12.37 5.68 -18.26
N GLU A 667 -12.81 4.69 -19.02
CA GLU A 667 -14.23 4.44 -19.29
C GLU A 667 -14.96 3.90 -18.07
N GLN A 668 -14.39 2.90 -17.38
CA GLN A 668 -14.96 2.37 -16.13
C GLN A 668 -15.08 3.47 -15.06
N LEU A 669 -14.03 4.29 -14.89
CA LEU A 669 -14.07 5.43 -13.97
C LEU A 669 -15.13 6.47 -14.37
N LYS A 670 -15.30 6.73 -15.68
CA LYS A 670 -16.30 7.66 -16.18
C LYS A 670 -17.71 7.17 -15.89
N THR A 671 -18.02 5.92 -16.25
CA THR A 671 -19.33 5.30 -16.01
C THR A 671 -19.63 5.23 -14.51
N GLY A 672 -18.66 4.78 -13.71
CA GLY A 672 -18.82 4.68 -12.27
C GLY A 672 -19.08 6.03 -11.60
N ARG A 673 -18.35 7.08 -12.00
CA ARG A 673 -18.59 8.45 -11.53
C ARG A 673 -19.94 8.99 -11.97
N GLN A 674 -20.38 8.73 -13.19
CA GLN A 674 -21.69 9.17 -13.67
C GLN A 674 -22.83 8.57 -12.83
N GLN A 675 -22.78 7.27 -12.55
CA GLN A 675 -23.76 6.61 -11.67
C GLN A 675 -23.73 7.20 -10.25
N MET A 676 -22.54 7.39 -9.67
CA MET A 676 -22.41 8.02 -8.34
C MET A 676 -22.92 9.46 -8.32
N GLN A 677 -22.69 10.24 -9.38
CA GLN A 677 -23.17 11.62 -9.51
C GLN A 677 -24.69 11.69 -9.66
N GLN A 678 -25.31 10.76 -10.37
CA GLN A 678 -26.78 10.69 -10.46
C GLN A 678 -27.41 10.48 -9.08
N LEU A 679 -26.89 9.53 -8.31
CA LEU A 679 -27.34 9.28 -6.93
C LEU A 679 -27.09 10.51 -6.04
N GLN A 680 -25.95 11.18 -6.20
CA GLN A 680 -25.63 12.40 -5.46
C GLN A 680 -26.55 13.58 -5.82
N GLN A 681 -26.92 13.75 -7.09
CA GLN A 681 -27.85 14.82 -7.49
C GLN A 681 -29.23 14.61 -6.89
N ALA A 682 -29.71 13.36 -6.85
CA ALA A 682 -30.95 13.00 -6.17
C ALA A 682 -30.87 13.31 -4.66
N GLU A 683 -29.76 12.95 -4.02
CA GLU A 683 -29.47 13.24 -2.60
C GLU A 683 -29.52 14.74 -2.29
N VAL A 684 -28.82 15.57 -3.09
CA VAL A 684 -28.78 17.03 -2.92
C VAL A 684 -30.15 17.65 -3.14
N SER A 685 -30.87 17.23 -4.18
CA SER A 685 -32.23 17.70 -4.46
C SER A 685 -33.19 17.39 -3.31
N ARG A 686 -33.13 16.17 -2.76
CA ARG A 686 -33.89 15.75 -1.58
C ARG A 686 -33.55 16.61 -0.36
N ALA A 687 -32.27 16.84 -0.08
CA ALA A 687 -31.82 17.64 1.05
C ALA A 687 -32.29 19.09 0.95
N GLN A 688 -32.18 19.71 -0.24
CA GLN A 688 -32.66 21.07 -0.50
C GLN A 688 -34.18 21.17 -0.34
N ALA A 689 -34.94 20.20 -0.86
CA ALA A 689 -36.39 20.18 -0.70
C ALA A 689 -36.81 20.02 0.78
N ALA A 690 -36.12 19.16 1.54
CA ALA A 690 -36.37 18.98 2.96
C ALA A 690 -36.03 20.25 3.77
N GLN A 691 -34.90 20.90 3.46
CA GLN A 691 -34.50 22.15 4.08
C GLN A 691 -35.51 23.27 3.78
N ALA A 692 -35.89 23.47 2.51
CA ALA A 692 -36.86 24.49 2.12
C ALA A 692 -38.22 24.28 2.80
N LYS A 693 -38.66 23.02 2.93
CA LYS A 693 -39.88 22.68 3.67
C LYS A 693 -39.75 23.06 5.15
N ASN A 694 -38.65 22.68 5.80
CA ASN A 694 -38.42 22.99 7.21
C ASN A 694 -38.32 24.51 7.47
N GLU A 695 -37.66 25.26 6.59
CA GLU A 695 -37.58 26.72 6.65
C GLU A 695 -38.96 27.37 6.50
N LEU A 696 -39.78 26.88 5.56
CA LEU A 696 -41.16 27.35 5.38
C LEU A 696 -42.02 27.07 6.62
N GLU A 697 -41.95 25.86 7.18
CA GLU A 697 -42.69 25.49 8.39
C GLU A 697 -42.26 26.35 9.60
N ALA A 698 -40.95 26.53 9.80
CA ALA A 698 -40.41 27.38 10.86
C ALA A 698 -40.83 28.85 10.69
N TYR A 699 -40.83 29.35 9.45
CA TYR A 699 -41.29 30.70 9.14
C TYR A 699 -42.78 30.88 9.43
N ILE A 700 -43.63 29.91 9.06
CA ILE A 700 -45.07 29.94 9.36
C ILE A 700 -45.30 29.97 10.88
N ILE A 701 -44.67 29.07 11.63
CA ILE A 701 -44.82 28.96 13.08
C ILE A 701 -44.35 30.24 13.78
N SER A 702 -43.18 30.74 13.42
CA SER A 702 -42.65 31.98 14.00
C SER A 702 -43.52 33.20 13.67
N THR A 703 -44.06 33.29 12.46
CA THR A 703 -44.98 34.35 12.05
C THR A 703 -46.30 34.27 12.82
N GLN A 704 -46.86 33.08 13.01
CA GLN A 704 -48.05 32.89 13.84
C GLN A 704 -47.82 33.32 15.29
N GLY A 705 -46.69 32.96 15.88
CA GLY A 705 -46.30 33.39 17.21
C GLY A 705 -46.19 34.92 17.32
N TRP A 706 -45.54 35.56 16.35
CA TRP A 706 -45.45 37.02 16.27
C TRP A 706 -46.83 37.69 16.17
N LEU A 707 -47.71 37.17 15.30
CA LEU A 707 -49.06 37.70 15.14
C LEU A 707 -49.91 37.55 16.41
N GLN A 708 -49.68 36.51 17.20
CA GLN A 708 -50.33 36.35 18.49
C GLN A 708 -49.83 37.37 19.52
N ILE A 709 -48.51 37.56 19.62
CA ILE A 709 -47.90 38.57 20.51
C ILE A 709 -48.39 39.99 20.18
N VAL A 710 -48.61 40.30 18.90
CA VAL A 710 -49.12 41.61 18.47
C VAL A 710 -50.63 41.79 18.76
N ARG A 711 -51.38 40.70 18.90
CA ARG A 711 -52.83 40.73 19.21
C ARG A 711 -53.13 40.87 20.71
N GLU A 712 -52.23 40.36 21.54
CA GLU A 712 -52.25 40.52 23.01
C GLU A 712 -51.74 41.91 23.40
#